data_AF-A0A8H3CEI3-F1
#
_entry.id   AF-A0A8H3CEI3-F1
#
_cell.length_a   1.000
_cell.length_b   1.000
_cell.length_c   1.000
_cell.angle_alpha   90.00
_cell.angle_beta   90.00
_cell.angle_gamma   90.00
#
_symmetry.space_group_name_H-M   'P 1'
#
loop_
_entity.id
_entity.type
_entity.pdbx_description
1 polymer ?
#
loop_
_entity_poly.entity_id
_entity_poly.type
_entity_poly.pdbx_seq_one_letter_code
_entity_poly.pdbx_strand_id
1 'polypeptide(L)'
;MSNTINLYPLSNFTFSTKEAQPEEDPSVSARLQRLQNNYEDFGMRRTVEGILVVHDHGHPHILMLQIANAFFKLPGDYLKPGEDENEGLKARLDERLAPLPGSTQHLGQDGDWEIGDCLAQWWRPNFETFMYPFIPAHVTKPKECKKLFLVQMPERKVLAVPKNMKLLAIPLFELYDNAARYGPQLSAIPHLLSRQVVDVTESIGELMSCPASTLPSTLPPYVLDYSPRPSARKVPQSGQSQEQPSGSPATTLPAPFVGAQAPWVSNSPSLPSYSVPPPLWLCPPLDAAWFPLALGIDVGPGPWDLIRHRKQPIAEPEPEPEPVPWSFECGAYGIPKKAKRKTTDEDLTMAVQVGEDSYFVRPDALGVADGVGGWAHHHLRADSARFAKMLMHNCATEIANPTRPQDAYPSPPLTPTSDISHLASVLESVSLEPEVSPREVLHLAYERTVATFRASGTAGSSTALVALLRDGELSVAHLGDCMLAVVRDGKFVIRSEDMQHSFNFPYQLGPHSSTTPRADAQLIKSKVVPGDIVILASDGLGDNLWDEEVLCEVERFQASSAESANLLSPQALGEALAQRAKKAAQGSKDVPFGVRGRAAGVQFVGGKTDDISVVVAIVRGPTSSAQAPKSTPVPTQQKPTTS
;
A
#
# COMPACT_ATOMS: atom_id res chain seq x y z
N MET A 1 -25.27 -12.75 35.17
CA MET A 1 -24.66 -11.49 35.67
C MET A 1 -23.63 -11.09 34.65
N SER A 2 -23.53 -9.81 34.29
CA SER A 2 -22.48 -9.32 33.40
C SER A 2 -21.17 -9.27 34.17
N ASN A 3 -20.22 -10.16 33.85
CA ASN A 3 -18.87 -10.02 34.39
C ASN A 3 -18.26 -8.73 33.85
N THR A 4 -17.76 -7.92 34.79
CA THR A 4 -17.11 -6.64 34.51
C THR A 4 -15.62 -6.84 34.70
N ILE A 5 -14.84 -6.59 33.64
CA ILE A 5 -13.40 -6.74 33.61
C ILE A 5 -12.79 -5.37 33.82
N ASN A 6 -11.97 -5.24 34.86
CA ASN A 6 -11.22 -4.01 35.10
C ASN A 6 -9.95 -4.03 34.25
N LEU A 7 -9.81 -3.09 33.34
CA LEU A 7 -8.58 -2.88 32.59
C LEU A 7 -7.77 -1.75 33.19
N TYR A 8 -6.45 -1.93 33.19
CA TYR A 8 -5.47 -0.95 33.64
C TYR A 8 -4.54 -0.53 32.49
N PRO A 9 -3.93 0.66 32.55
CA PRO A 9 -3.04 1.16 31.50
C PRO A 9 -1.82 0.26 31.30
N LEU A 10 -1.39 0.07 30.05
CA LEU A 10 -0.18 -0.66 29.70
C LEU A 10 1.07 -0.14 30.45
N SER A 11 1.13 1.17 30.69
CA SER A 11 2.17 1.84 31.47
C SER A 11 2.29 1.40 32.94
N ASN A 12 1.27 0.74 33.49
CA ASN A 12 1.32 0.23 34.86
C ASN A 12 2.07 -1.11 34.98
N PHE A 13 2.36 -1.77 33.86
CA PHE A 13 3.02 -3.07 33.81
C PHE A 13 4.50 -2.89 33.45
N THR A 14 5.38 -3.45 34.28
CA THR A 14 6.83 -3.37 34.07
C THR A 14 7.33 -4.64 33.41
N PHE A 15 7.96 -4.51 32.25
CA PHE A 15 8.54 -5.64 31.52
C PHE A 15 10.03 -5.77 31.83
N SER A 16 10.43 -6.89 32.43
CA SER A 16 11.82 -7.25 32.68
C SER A 16 12.22 -8.46 31.81
N THR A 17 13.51 -8.81 31.82
CA THR A 17 14.06 -9.83 30.93
C THR A 17 14.70 -10.96 31.75
N LYS A 18 14.26 -12.22 31.52
CA LYS A 18 14.84 -13.42 32.12
C LYS A 18 15.56 -14.31 31.10
N GLU A 19 16.15 -15.41 31.55
CA GLU A 19 16.91 -16.32 30.69
C GLU A 19 16.08 -16.84 29.50
N ALA A 20 16.76 -17.20 28.41
CA ALA A 20 16.10 -17.69 27.21
C ALA A 20 15.45 -19.05 27.49
N GLN A 21 14.20 -19.23 27.08
CA GLN A 21 13.51 -20.49 27.24
C GLN A 21 13.88 -21.43 26.08
N PRO A 22 14.40 -22.65 26.35
CA PRO A 22 14.74 -23.58 25.27
C PRO A 22 13.50 -23.97 24.46
N GLU A 23 13.72 -24.23 23.16
CA GLU A 23 12.68 -24.78 22.29
C GLU A 23 12.50 -26.27 22.60
N GLU A 24 11.24 -26.67 22.83
CA GLU A 24 10.92 -28.01 23.32
C GLU A 24 10.85 -29.06 22.20
N ASP A 25 10.44 -28.66 21.00
CA ASP A 25 10.35 -29.50 19.81
C ASP A 25 11.10 -28.82 18.65
N PRO A 26 12.15 -29.45 18.06
CA PRO A 26 12.93 -28.84 16.98
C PRO A 26 12.20 -28.77 15.62
N SER A 27 10.98 -29.32 15.53
CA SER A 27 10.17 -29.31 14.32
C SER A 27 8.69 -29.59 14.61
N VAL A 28 7.83 -29.25 13.64
CA VAL A 28 6.40 -29.59 13.71
C VAL A 28 6.19 -31.11 13.75
N SER A 29 7.02 -31.90 13.07
CA SER A 29 6.94 -33.37 13.09
C SER A 29 7.32 -33.94 14.46
N ALA A 30 8.36 -33.43 15.11
CA ALA A 30 8.74 -33.83 16.47
C ALA A 30 7.62 -33.51 17.46
N ARG A 31 6.99 -32.33 17.37
CA ARG A 31 5.85 -31.94 18.21
C ARG A 31 4.64 -32.87 18.03
N LEU A 32 4.33 -33.27 16.80
CA LEU A 32 3.22 -34.20 16.52
C LEU A 32 3.54 -35.61 17.02
N GLN A 33 4.79 -36.08 16.88
CA GLN A 33 5.24 -37.36 17.42
C GLN A 33 5.18 -37.37 18.96
N ARG A 34 5.63 -36.30 19.63
CA ARG A 34 5.53 -36.15 21.09
C ARG A 34 4.07 -36.08 21.55
N LEU A 35 3.19 -35.43 20.79
CA LEU A 35 1.75 -35.46 21.06
C LEU A 35 1.18 -36.89 20.94
N GLN A 36 1.63 -37.67 19.94
CA GLN A 36 1.21 -39.06 19.78
C GLN A 36 1.69 -39.94 20.94
N ASN A 37 2.98 -39.92 21.26
CA ASN A 37 3.54 -40.70 22.38
C ASN A 37 2.81 -40.38 23.70
N ASN A 38 2.68 -39.09 24.04
CA ASN A 38 1.95 -38.68 25.25
C ASN A 38 0.47 -39.10 25.23
N TYR A 39 -0.14 -39.24 24.05
CA TYR A 39 -1.52 -39.69 23.92
C TYR A 39 -1.68 -41.19 24.14
N GLU A 40 -0.66 -41.98 23.77
CA GLU A 40 -0.61 -43.41 24.05
C GLU A 40 -0.39 -43.69 25.55
N ASP A 41 0.46 -42.91 26.22
CA ASP A 41 0.74 -43.04 27.66
C ASP A 41 -0.34 -42.47 28.60
N PHE A 42 -0.88 -41.27 28.27
CA PHE A 42 -1.72 -40.49 29.19
C PHE A 42 -3.11 -40.12 28.63
N GLY A 43 -3.40 -40.45 27.37
CA GLY A 43 -4.63 -40.05 26.69
C GLY A 43 -4.63 -38.57 26.25
N MET A 44 -5.83 -37.98 26.18
CA MET A 44 -6.00 -36.64 25.60
C MET A 44 -5.18 -35.56 26.33
N ARG A 45 -4.32 -34.85 25.59
CA ARG A 45 -3.59 -33.69 26.11
C ARG A 45 -4.57 -32.58 26.50
N ARG A 46 -4.41 -32.02 27.70
CA ARG A 46 -5.13 -30.82 28.15
C ARG A 46 -4.17 -29.64 28.09
N THR A 47 -4.58 -28.54 27.45
CA THR A 47 -3.76 -27.33 27.27
C THR A 47 -4.54 -26.13 27.79
N VAL A 48 -3.89 -25.25 28.55
CA VAL A 48 -4.50 -24.04 29.13
C VAL A 48 -3.68 -22.81 28.73
N GLU A 49 -4.37 -21.78 28.26
CA GLU A 49 -3.79 -20.51 27.82
C GLU A 49 -4.55 -19.34 28.45
N GLY A 50 -3.79 -18.36 28.95
CA GLY A 50 -4.32 -17.16 29.60
C GLY A 50 -4.44 -15.99 28.63
N ILE A 51 -5.62 -15.39 28.58
CA ILE A 51 -5.90 -14.13 27.88
C ILE A 51 -5.74 -13.01 28.90
N LEU A 52 -4.55 -12.39 28.90
CA LEU A 52 -4.21 -11.24 29.73
C LEU A 52 -4.62 -9.97 28.98
N VAL A 53 -5.56 -9.21 29.53
CA VAL A 53 -6.08 -7.98 28.92
C VAL A 53 -5.60 -6.76 29.70
N VAL A 54 -5.08 -5.77 28.97
CA VAL A 54 -4.74 -4.42 29.47
C VAL A 54 -5.41 -3.39 28.55
N HIS A 55 -5.29 -2.10 28.84
CA HIS A 55 -5.64 -1.07 27.85
C HIS A 55 -4.49 -0.14 27.54
N ASP A 56 -4.52 0.44 26.34
CA ASP A 56 -3.74 1.62 25.99
C ASP A 56 -4.67 2.61 25.30
N HIS A 57 -4.64 3.88 25.70
CA HIS A 57 -5.58 4.92 25.25
C HIS A 57 -7.07 4.51 25.33
N GLY A 58 -7.45 3.75 26.38
CA GLY A 58 -8.80 3.20 26.57
C GLY A 58 -9.19 2.03 25.64
N HIS A 59 -8.31 1.59 24.74
CA HIS A 59 -8.55 0.45 23.86
C HIS A 59 -8.01 -0.85 24.48
N PRO A 60 -8.78 -1.96 24.52
CA PRO A 60 -8.29 -3.23 25.03
C PRO A 60 -7.19 -3.85 24.14
N HIS A 61 -6.12 -4.31 24.78
CA HIS A 61 -4.99 -5.00 24.16
C HIS A 61 -4.73 -6.34 24.87
N ILE A 62 -4.34 -7.36 24.11
CA ILE A 62 -3.99 -8.70 24.61
C ILE A 62 -2.47 -8.82 24.72
N LEU A 63 -1.95 -9.25 25.87
CA LEU A 63 -0.51 -9.52 26.03
C LEU A 63 -0.16 -10.88 25.43
N MET A 64 0.72 -10.88 24.41
CA MET A 64 1.06 -12.06 23.63
C MET A 64 2.58 -12.22 23.45
N LEU A 65 3.06 -13.47 23.51
CA LEU A 65 4.47 -13.80 23.30
C LEU A 65 4.75 -14.02 21.82
N GLN A 66 5.65 -13.21 21.25
CA GLN A 66 6.17 -13.34 19.89
C GLN A 66 7.49 -14.12 19.89
N ILE A 67 7.60 -15.12 19.02
CA ILE A 67 8.79 -15.94 18.76
C ILE A 67 9.23 -15.73 17.31
N ALA A 68 10.54 -15.56 17.09
CA ALA A 68 11.17 -15.46 15.76
C ALA A 68 10.48 -14.47 14.79
N ASN A 69 9.97 -13.35 15.33
CA ASN A 69 9.19 -12.28 14.66
C ASN A 69 7.87 -12.71 13.94
N ALA A 70 7.65 -14.00 13.65
CA ALA A 70 6.50 -14.47 12.86
C ALA A 70 5.46 -15.28 13.65
N PHE A 71 5.82 -15.86 14.80
CA PHE A 71 4.92 -16.76 15.55
C PHE A 71 4.41 -16.10 16.84
N PHE A 72 3.11 -16.15 17.08
CA PHE A 72 2.46 -15.57 18.26
C PHE A 72 1.79 -16.67 19.10
N LYS A 73 1.90 -16.57 20.43
CA LYS A 73 1.20 -17.45 21.38
C LYS A 73 0.73 -16.67 22.60
N LEU A 74 -0.31 -17.16 23.24
CA LEU A 74 -0.67 -16.76 24.59
C LEU A 74 0.27 -17.42 25.62
N PRO A 75 0.47 -16.82 26.80
CA PRO A 75 1.16 -17.48 27.89
C PRO A 75 0.29 -18.62 28.46
N GLY A 76 0.90 -19.79 28.64
CA GLY A 76 0.20 -21.03 28.96
C GLY A 76 1.00 -22.25 28.51
N ASP A 77 0.47 -23.45 28.79
CA ASP A 77 1.03 -24.71 28.33
C ASP A 77 0.07 -25.90 28.53
N TYR A 78 0.54 -27.11 28.22
CA TYR A 78 -0.15 -28.34 28.61
C TYR A 78 -0.02 -28.67 30.10
N LEU A 79 -1.06 -29.35 30.59
CA LEU A 79 -1.21 -29.81 31.97
C LEU A 79 -0.65 -31.22 32.14
N LYS A 80 -0.20 -31.52 33.35
CA LYS A 80 0.13 -32.88 33.79
C LYS A 80 -1.16 -33.71 33.95
N PRO A 81 -1.08 -35.05 33.89
CA PRO A 81 -2.22 -35.91 34.19
C PRO A 81 -2.73 -35.63 35.61
N GLY A 82 -4.03 -35.38 35.75
CA GLY A 82 -4.67 -35.08 37.05
C GLY A 82 -4.51 -33.65 37.60
N GLU A 83 -3.68 -32.79 36.99
CA GLU A 83 -3.52 -31.37 37.39
C GLU A 83 -4.82 -30.58 37.17
N ASP A 84 -5.18 -29.66 38.07
CA ASP A 84 -6.34 -28.76 37.87
C ASP A 84 -6.07 -27.73 36.76
N GLU A 85 -7.14 -27.26 36.10
CA GLU A 85 -7.01 -26.34 34.98
C GLU A 85 -6.65 -24.91 35.42
N ASN A 86 -7.19 -24.44 36.54
CA ASN A 86 -6.92 -23.11 37.06
C ASN A 86 -5.55 -23.08 37.76
N GLU A 87 -5.31 -24.00 38.71
CA GLU A 87 -4.02 -24.09 39.40
C GLU A 87 -2.86 -24.35 38.44
N GLY A 88 -3.06 -25.24 37.47
CA GLY A 88 -2.09 -25.51 36.41
C GLY A 88 -1.83 -24.29 35.53
N LEU A 89 -2.87 -23.51 35.18
CA LEU A 89 -2.67 -22.25 34.44
C LEU A 89 -1.86 -21.24 35.27
N LYS A 90 -2.15 -21.05 36.56
CA LYS A 90 -1.33 -20.16 37.42
C LYS A 90 0.14 -20.57 37.38
N ALA A 91 0.43 -21.85 37.60
CA ALA A 91 1.78 -22.39 37.57
C ALA A 91 2.49 -22.17 36.22
N ARG A 92 1.78 -22.31 35.08
CA ARG A 92 2.36 -22.00 33.75
C ARG A 92 2.54 -20.50 33.52
N LEU A 93 1.65 -19.64 34.02
CA LEU A 93 1.84 -18.19 33.94
C LEU A 93 3.06 -17.74 34.75
N ASP A 94 3.31 -18.32 35.93
CA ASP A 94 4.52 -18.06 36.70
C ASP A 94 5.78 -18.58 35.98
N GLU A 95 5.76 -19.83 35.53
CA GLU A 95 6.85 -20.43 34.75
C GLU A 95 7.24 -19.55 33.54
N ARG A 96 6.24 -19.03 32.81
CA ARG A 96 6.46 -18.23 31.59
C ARG A 96 6.76 -16.75 31.87
N LEU A 97 6.15 -16.12 32.88
CA LEU A 97 6.16 -14.65 33.06
C LEU A 97 6.56 -14.15 34.46
N ALA A 98 6.68 -14.98 35.50
CA ALA A 98 7.13 -14.49 36.81
C ALA A 98 8.63 -14.09 36.78
N PRO A 99 9.02 -13.04 37.54
CA PRO A 99 10.41 -12.71 37.83
C PRO A 99 11.18 -13.85 38.52
N LEU A 100 12.51 -13.80 38.41
CA LEU A 100 13.36 -14.74 39.15
C LEU A 100 13.36 -14.39 40.66
N PRO A 101 13.18 -15.38 41.55
CA PRO A 101 13.20 -15.15 42.99
C PRO A 101 14.57 -14.63 43.44
N GLY A 102 14.58 -13.46 44.09
CA GLY A 102 15.81 -12.77 44.52
C GLY A 102 16.26 -11.61 43.62
N SER A 103 15.52 -11.28 42.56
CA SER A 103 15.75 -10.03 41.81
C SER A 103 15.31 -8.80 42.63
N THR A 104 16.13 -7.74 42.68
CA THR A 104 15.92 -6.54 43.53
C THR A 104 14.79 -5.61 43.07
N GLN A 105 13.83 -6.11 42.30
CA GLN A 105 12.69 -5.36 41.74
C GLN A 105 11.34 -5.71 42.42
N HIS A 106 11.36 -6.11 43.70
CA HIS A 106 10.16 -6.32 44.53
C HIS A 106 9.47 -4.99 44.92
N LEU A 107 9.02 -4.22 43.92
CA LEU A 107 8.26 -2.96 44.06
C LEU A 107 6.81 -3.08 43.56
N GLY A 108 6.25 -4.28 43.65
CA GLY A 108 4.83 -4.56 43.47
C GLY A 108 4.43 -5.76 44.33
N GLN A 109 3.14 -5.90 44.62
CA GLN A 109 2.64 -7.17 45.15
C GLN A 109 2.92 -8.26 44.10
N ASP A 110 3.56 -9.35 44.50
CA ASP A 110 3.53 -10.62 43.77
C ASP A 110 2.12 -11.20 43.91
N GLY A 111 1.15 -10.54 43.28
CA GLY A 111 -0.26 -10.90 43.35
C GLY A 111 -0.51 -12.19 42.59
N ASP A 112 -1.16 -13.14 43.26
CA ASP A 112 -1.67 -14.37 42.66
C ASP A 112 -2.44 -14.07 41.37
N TRP A 113 -2.28 -14.92 40.36
CA TRP A 113 -3.07 -14.83 39.15
C TRP A 113 -4.55 -15.09 39.45
N GLU A 114 -5.42 -14.13 39.13
CA GLU A 114 -6.87 -14.30 39.17
C GLU A 114 -7.35 -14.86 37.83
N ILE A 115 -7.68 -16.15 37.83
CA ILE A 115 -8.19 -16.86 36.65
C ILE A 115 -9.72 -16.71 36.65
N GLY A 116 -10.24 -16.04 35.64
CA GLY A 116 -11.67 -15.82 35.41
C GLY A 116 -12.28 -16.87 34.49
N ASP A 117 -13.29 -16.45 33.71
CA ASP A 117 -14.09 -17.36 32.88
C ASP A 117 -13.26 -18.07 31.79
N CYS A 118 -13.60 -19.34 31.54
CA CYS A 118 -13.20 -20.04 30.32
C CYS A 118 -13.98 -19.47 29.12
N LEU A 119 -13.31 -18.68 28.28
CA LEU A 119 -13.91 -17.98 27.16
C LEU A 119 -14.11 -18.86 25.93
N ALA A 120 -13.22 -19.83 25.70
CA ALA A 120 -13.32 -20.76 24.57
C ALA A 120 -12.61 -22.09 24.81
N GLN A 121 -13.06 -23.11 24.07
CA GLN A 121 -12.50 -24.45 24.07
C GLN A 121 -12.29 -24.93 22.63
N TRP A 122 -11.08 -25.40 22.33
CA TRP A 122 -10.65 -25.84 21.02
C TRP A 122 -10.21 -27.31 21.07
N TRP A 123 -10.63 -28.08 20.09
CA TRP A 123 -10.43 -29.53 20.03
C TRP A 123 -9.60 -29.92 18.81
N ARG A 124 -8.58 -30.75 19.03
CA ARG A 124 -7.78 -31.36 17.97
C ARG A 124 -8.24 -32.81 17.76
N PRO A 125 -8.85 -33.17 16.61
CA PRO A 125 -9.37 -34.52 16.40
C PRO A 125 -8.27 -35.56 16.10
N ASN A 126 -7.22 -35.16 15.38
CA ASN A 126 -6.16 -36.02 14.83
C ASN A 126 -4.76 -35.54 15.26
N PHE A 127 -3.70 -36.28 14.92
CA PHE A 127 -2.31 -35.84 15.10
C PHE A 127 -1.87 -34.88 13.99
N GLU A 128 -2.62 -33.78 13.85
CA GLU A 128 -2.49 -32.76 12.81
C GLU A 128 -2.45 -31.36 13.44
N THR A 129 -2.14 -30.32 12.67
CA THR A 129 -2.02 -28.93 13.15
C THR A 129 -3.35 -28.23 13.42
N PHE A 130 -4.44 -28.65 12.76
CA PHE A 130 -5.76 -28.00 12.83
C PHE A 130 -6.51 -28.26 14.14
N MET A 131 -7.33 -27.29 14.57
CA MET A 131 -8.24 -27.40 15.72
C MET A 131 -9.59 -26.76 15.39
N TYR A 132 -10.65 -27.22 16.06
CA TYR A 132 -12.03 -26.76 15.86
C TYR A 132 -12.61 -26.22 17.18
N PRO A 133 -13.49 -25.20 17.16
CA PRO A 133 -14.13 -24.67 18.37
C PRO A 133 -15.29 -25.55 18.89
N PHE A 134 -15.39 -26.79 18.40
CA PHE A 134 -16.35 -27.82 18.76
C PHE A 134 -15.71 -29.20 18.54
N ILE A 135 -16.26 -30.26 19.13
CA ILE A 135 -15.86 -31.64 18.80
C ILE A 135 -16.50 -32.01 17.46
N PRO A 136 -15.74 -32.35 16.40
CA PRO A 136 -16.32 -32.70 15.12
C PRO A 136 -17.17 -33.97 15.19
N ALA A 137 -18.16 -34.09 14.29
CA ALA A 137 -19.03 -35.26 14.23
C ALA A 137 -18.23 -36.57 14.12
N HIS A 138 -18.69 -37.60 14.82
CA HIS A 138 -18.06 -38.93 14.93
C HIS A 138 -16.69 -38.99 15.65
N VAL A 139 -16.13 -37.87 16.10
CA VAL A 139 -14.88 -37.86 16.89
C VAL A 139 -15.16 -38.17 18.36
N THR A 140 -15.00 -39.43 18.76
CA THR A 140 -15.17 -39.87 20.16
C THR A 140 -13.90 -39.76 21.01
N LYS A 141 -12.73 -39.61 20.36
CA LYS A 141 -11.40 -39.62 21.00
C LYS A 141 -10.49 -38.50 20.43
N PRO A 142 -10.75 -37.23 20.76
CA PRO A 142 -9.87 -36.12 20.39
C PRO A 142 -8.48 -36.24 21.06
N LYS A 143 -7.45 -35.70 20.43
CA LYS A 143 -6.04 -35.82 20.86
C LYS A 143 -5.59 -34.70 21.79
N GLU A 144 -6.16 -33.51 21.62
CA GLU A 144 -5.91 -32.34 22.46
C GLU A 144 -7.21 -31.57 22.70
N CYS A 145 -7.39 -31.11 23.94
CA CYS A 145 -8.36 -30.11 24.35
C CYS A 145 -7.60 -28.89 24.88
N LYS A 146 -7.70 -27.76 24.18
CA LYS A 146 -7.15 -26.47 24.59
C LYS A 146 -8.25 -25.56 25.13
N LYS A 147 -8.06 -24.96 26.29
CA LYS A 147 -8.96 -23.98 26.90
C LYS A 147 -8.28 -22.62 27.03
N LEU A 148 -9.07 -21.58 26.78
CA LEU A 148 -8.68 -20.18 26.82
C LEU A 148 -9.41 -19.52 27.99
N PHE A 149 -8.67 -19.11 29.01
CA PHE A 149 -9.21 -18.47 30.21
C PHE A 149 -8.92 -16.97 30.19
N LEU A 150 -9.88 -16.16 30.61
CA LEU A 150 -9.63 -14.77 30.95
C LEU A 150 -8.74 -14.71 32.20
N VAL A 151 -7.72 -13.86 32.20
CA VAL A 151 -6.88 -13.60 33.37
C VAL A 151 -7.08 -12.14 33.78
N GLN A 152 -7.64 -11.91 34.95
CA GLN A 152 -7.84 -10.56 35.48
C GLN A 152 -6.47 -10.02 35.93
N MET A 153 -6.04 -8.94 35.28
CA MET A 153 -4.77 -8.29 35.60
C MET A 153 -4.95 -7.42 36.85
N PRO A 154 -4.01 -7.39 37.80
CA PRO A 154 -4.00 -6.42 38.90
C PRO A 154 -3.60 -5.03 38.38
N GLU A 155 -3.77 -3.98 39.20
CA GLU A 155 -3.46 -2.59 38.81
C GLU A 155 -2.03 -2.43 38.27
N ARG A 156 -1.07 -3.15 38.86
CA ARG A 156 0.36 -3.13 38.52
C ARG A 156 0.93 -4.54 38.69
N LYS A 157 1.78 -5.00 37.76
CA LYS A 157 2.55 -6.25 37.88
C LYS A 157 3.87 -6.15 37.12
N VAL A 158 4.91 -6.82 37.64
CA VAL A 158 6.18 -7.01 36.91
C VAL A 158 6.12 -8.33 36.16
N LEU A 159 6.44 -8.32 34.87
CA LEU A 159 6.42 -9.49 33.99
C LEU A 159 7.81 -9.70 33.39
N ALA A 160 8.42 -10.86 33.66
CA ALA A 160 9.75 -11.20 33.19
C ALA A 160 9.69 -12.10 31.95
N VAL A 161 10.11 -11.55 30.81
CA VAL A 161 10.02 -12.18 29.49
C VAL A 161 11.34 -12.90 29.14
N PRO A 162 11.32 -14.14 28.64
CA PRO A 162 12.53 -14.83 28.18
C PRO A 162 13.25 -14.07 27.04
N LYS A 163 14.58 -13.96 27.09
CA LYS A 163 15.42 -13.24 26.09
C LYS A 163 15.16 -13.58 24.61
N ASN A 164 14.66 -14.78 24.31
CA ASN A 164 14.36 -15.24 22.96
C ASN A 164 12.91 -14.99 22.51
N MET A 165 12.12 -14.26 23.31
CA MET A 165 10.74 -13.89 23.01
C MET A 165 10.52 -12.40 23.28
N LYS A 166 9.50 -11.81 22.66
CA LYS A 166 9.01 -10.47 22.98
C LYS A 166 7.59 -10.57 23.50
N LEU A 167 7.24 -9.79 24.53
CA LEU A 167 5.85 -9.65 24.97
C LEU A 167 5.29 -8.38 24.31
N LEU A 168 4.20 -8.52 23.57
CA LEU A 168 3.56 -7.44 22.83
C LEU A 168 2.12 -7.26 23.33
N ALA A 169 1.67 -6.01 23.44
CA ALA A 169 0.27 -5.68 23.64
C ALA A 169 -0.38 -5.50 22.26
N ILE A 170 -1.25 -6.43 21.86
CA ILE A 170 -1.87 -6.46 20.53
C ILE A 170 -3.33 -5.99 20.66
N PRO A 171 -3.75 -4.91 19.98
CA PRO A 171 -5.13 -4.41 20.07
C PRO A 171 -6.13 -5.39 19.48
N LEU A 172 -7.36 -5.41 20.00
CA LEU A 172 -8.41 -6.33 19.51
C LEU A 172 -8.69 -6.19 18.00
N PHE A 173 -8.54 -5.01 17.42
CA PHE A 173 -8.77 -4.80 15.98
C PHE A 173 -7.68 -5.40 15.09
N GLU A 174 -6.46 -5.63 15.59
CA GLU A 174 -5.37 -6.27 14.83
C GLU A 174 -5.53 -7.81 14.81
N LEU A 175 -6.16 -8.36 15.86
CA LEU A 175 -6.53 -9.77 15.95
C LEU A 175 -7.80 -10.09 15.14
N TYR A 176 -8.77 -9.17 15.10
CA TYR A 176 -10.07 -9.39 14.47
C TYR A 176 -9.93 -9.79 12.99
N ASP A 177 -10.59 -10.90 12.63
CA ASP A 177 -10.59 -11.50 11.28
C ASP A 177 -9.19 -11.82 10.68
N ASN A 178 -8.13 -11.77 11.51
CA ASN A 178 -6.75 -11.92 11.07
C ASN A 178 -6.20 -13.34 11.33
N ALA A 179 -6.96 -14.35 10.91
CA ALA A 179 -6.60 -15.76 11.09
C ALA A 179 -5.35 -16.17 10.29
N ALA A 180 -5.00 -15.44 9.23
CA ALA A 180 -3.80 -15.69 8.43
C ALA A 180 -2.50 -15.42 9.21
N ARG A 181 -2.44 -14.34 10.00
CA ARG A 181 -1.25 -13.97 10.79
C ARG A 181 -1.23 -14.59 12.18
N TYR A 182 -2.38 -14.66 12.85
CA TYR A 182 -2.46 -15.09 14.26
C TYR A 182 -3.07 -16.49 14.46
N GLY A 183 -3.55 -17.13 13.40
CA GLY A 183 -4.30 -18.38 13.50
C GLY A 183 -5.75 -18.19 13.97
N PRO A 184 -6.60 -19.21 13.77
CA PRO A 184 -8.03 -19.12 14.06
C PRO A 184 -8.36 -19.01 15.56
N GLN A 185 -7.49 -19.49 16.45
CA GLN A 185 -7.72 -19.43 17.89
C GLN A 185 -7.58 -18.01 18.44
N LEU A 186 -6.58 -17.26 17.96
CA LEU A 186 -6.24 -15.94 18.47
C LEU A 186 -7.10 -14.85 17.82
N SER A 187 -7.38 -14.98 16.52
CA SER A 187 -8.31 -14.08 15.80
C SER A 187 -9.77 -14.18 16.26
N ALA A 188 -10.14 -15.26 16.97
CA ALA A 188 -11.45 -15.38 17.62
C ALA A 188 -11.57 -14.53 18.90
N ILE A 189 -10.47 -14.13 19.56
CA ILE A 189 -10.49 -13.48 20.89
C ILE A 189 -11.39 -12.22 20.96
N PRO A 190 -11.42 -11.31 19.97
CA PRO A 190 -12.32 -10.16 19.99
C PRO A 190 -13.81 -10.56 20.05
N HIS A 191 -14.20 -11.63 19.35
CA HIS A 191 -15.56 -12.16 19.43
C HIS A 191 -15.88 -12.74 20.81
N LEU A 192 -14.90 -13.37 21.48
CA LEU A 192 -15.06 -13.94 22.82
C LEU A 192 -15.22 -12.83 23.88
N LEU A 193 -14.40 -11.78 23.79
CA LEU A 193 -14.42 -10.65 24.73
C LEU A 193 -15.60 -9.69 24.51
N SER A 194 -16.23 -9.69 23.32
CA SER A 194 -17.42 -8.86 23.02
C SER A 194 -18.62 -9.07 23.97
N ARG A 195 -18.62 -10.17 24.74
CA ARG A 195 -19.66 -10.52 25.72
C ARG A 195 -19.43 -9.93 27.12
N GLN A 196 -18.24 -9.41 27.37
CA GLN A 196 -17.79 -8.94 28.67
C GLN A 196 -18.01 -7.43 28.79
N VAL A 197 -18.37 -6.95 29.98
CA VAL A 197 -18.40 -5.51 30.24
C VAL A 197 -16.98 -5.10 30.60
N VAL A 198 -16.49 -4.03 29.99
CA VAL A 198 -15.12 -3.53 30.19
C VAL A 198 -15.20 -2.23 30.98
N ASP A 199 -14.57 -2.18 32.14
CA ASP A 199 -14.35 -0.97 32.90
C ASP A 199 -12.89 -0.52 32.72
N VAL A 200 -12.68 0.74 32.36
CA VAL A 200 -11.38 1.28 31.94
C VAL A 200 -10.89 2.25 33.00
N THR A 201 -9.87 1.86 33.76
CA THR A 201 -9.40 2.65 34.91
C THR A 201 -8.25 3.56 34.50
N GLU A 202 -8.53 4.86 34.30
CA GLU A 202 -7.48 5.86 34.05
C GLU A 202 -6.62 6.12 35.31
N SER A 203 -5.32 6.35 35.11
CA SER A 203 -4.39 6.65 36.22
C SER A 203 -4.55 8.10 36.71
N ILE A 204 -4.73 8.25 38.02
CA ILE A 204 -4.97 9.56 38.65
C ILE A 204 -3.66 10.37 38.77
N GLY A 205 -3.61 11.54 38.11
CA GLY A 205 -2.57 12.58 38.23
C GLY A 205 -2.21 13.16 36.85
N GLU A 206 -2.28 14.47 36.58
CA GLU A 206 -2.25 15.64 37.46
C GLU A 206 -3.51 16.54 37.37
N LEU A 207 -3.76 17.33 38.43
CA LEU A 207 -4.73 18.43 38.38
C LEU A 207 -4.15 19.63 37.61
N MET A 208 -4.80 20.02 36.52
CA MET A 208 -4.89 21.44 36.16
C MET A 208 -6.30 21.95 36.45
N SER A 209 -6.37 22.96 37.32
CA SER A 209 -7.62 23.55 37.80
C SER A 209 -8.19 24.55 36.80
N CYS A 210 -9.44 24.33 36.38
CA CYS A 210 -10.29 25.35 35.77
C CYS A 210 -11.52 25.56 36.67
N PRO A 211 -11.94 26.80 36.93
CA PRO A 211 -12.92 27.11 37.97
C PRO A 211 -14.33 26.65 37.57
N ALA A 212 -15.04 26.06 38.53
CA ALA A 212 -16.44 25.71 38.37
C ALA A 212 -17.32 26.98 38.34
N SER A 213 -17.96 27.26 37.21
CA SER A 213 -19.08 28.20 37.15
C SER A 213 -20.17 27.75 36.16
N THR A 214 -21.24 27.22 36.74
CA THR A 214 -22.64 27.36 36.28
C THR A 214 -23.05 26.66 34.97
N LEU A 215 -23.56 25.42 35.08
CA LEU A 215 -24.72 24.96 34.31
C LEU A 215 -25.71 24.20 35.22
N PRO A 216 -27.03 24.27 34.96
CA PRO A 216 -28.05 23.91 35.95
C PRO A 216 -28.39 22.41 35.99
N SER A 217 -28.68 21.91 37.19
CA SER A 217 -29.30 20.61 37.42
C SER A 217 -30.77 20.61 36.98
N THR A 218 -31.10 19.83 35.93
CA THR A 218 -32.29 18.94 35.81
C THR A 218 -32.52 18.54 34.35
N LEU A 219 -32.27 17.27 34.00
CA LEU A 219 -32.94 16.58 32.89
C LEU A 219 -33.25 15.13 33.31
N PRO A 220 -34.38 14.53 32.88
CA PRO A 220 -34.87 13.25 33.38
C PRO A 220 -34.13 12.04 32.80
N PRO A 221 -34.24 10.85 33.43
CA PRO A 221 -33.56 9.64 32.96
C PRO A 221 -34.06 9.19 31.58
N TYR A 222 -33.12 8.92 30.68
CA TYR A 222 -33.40 8.42 29.34
C TYR A 222 -33.72 6.91 29.38
N VAL A 223 -35.00 6.58 29.58
CA VAL A 223 -35.48 5.20 29.49
C VAL A 223 -35.61 4.79 28.02
N LEU A 224 -34.76 3.86 27.58
CA LEU A 224 -34.92 3.20 26.28
C LEU A 224 -36.06 2.17 26.34
N ASP A 225 -37.28 2.63 26.06
CA ASP A 225 -38.47 1.79 25.92
C ASP A 225 -38.38 0.93 24.64
N TYR A 226 -38.10 -0.37 24.83
CA TYR A 226 -38.07 -1.38 23.76
C TYR A 226 -39.48 -1.90 23.43
N SER A 227 -40.36 -1.01 22.97
CA SER A 227 -41.69 -1.37 22.46
C SER A 227 -41.63 -1.74 20.97
N PRO A 228 -41.96 -2.99 20.57
CA PRO A 228 -41.85 -3.43 19.18
C PRO A 228 -42.93 -2.78 18.30
N ARG A 229 -42.52 -2.06 17.24
CA ARG A 229 -43.46 -1.47 16.28
C ARG A 229 -44.12 -2.53 15.39
N PRO A 230 -45.42 -2.39 15.08
CA PRO A 230 -46.18 -3.41 14.35
C PRO A 230 -45.89 -3.45 12.85
N SER A 231 -45.88 -4.67 12.30
CA SER A 231 -45.67 -4.94 10.87
C SER A 231 -46.72 -4.29 9.96
N ALA A 232 -46.27 -3.81 8.80
CA ALA A 232 -47.15 -3.17 7.80
C ALA A 232 -48.21 -4.15 7.26
N ARG A 233 -49.47 -3.67 7.16
CA ARG A 233 -50.59 -4.42 6.59
C ARG A 233 -50.40 -4.68 5.09
N LYS A 234 -50.60 -5.94 4.67
CA LYS A 234 -50.96 -6.28 3.29
C LYS A 234 -52.41 -5.89 3.00
N VAL A 235 -52.69 -5.50 1.76
CA VAL A 235 -54.04 -5.43 1.17
C VAL A 235 -54.06 -6.41 -0.02
N PRO A 236 -55.13 -7.20 -0.24
CA PRO A 236 -55.02 -8.45 -1.00
C PRO A 236 -55.48 -8.33 -2.46
N GLN A 237 -55.00 -9.24 -3.31
CA GLN A 237 -55.80 -9.79 -4.40
C GLN A 237 -55.47 -11.28 -4.61
N SER A 238 -56.41 -11.99 -5.24
CA SER A 238 -56.65 -13.42 -5.02
C SER A 238 -56.01 -14.34 -6.07
N GLY A 239 -55.35 -15.38 -5.56
CA GLY A 239 -55.19 -16.74 -6.09
C GLY A 239 -55.31 -17.04 -7.59
N GLN A 240 -54.26 -17.67 -8.12
CA GLN A 240 -54.34 -19.09 -8.51
C GLN A 240 -52.95 -19.75 -8.44
N SER A 241 -52.92 -21.07 -8.37
CA SER A 241 -51.77 -21.91 -8.03
C SER A 241 -51.35 -22.80 -9.19
N GLN A 242 -50.05 -22.94 -9.48
CA GLN A 242 -49.33 -24.22 -9.65
C GLN A 242 -47.84 -24.05 -10.06
N GLU A 243 -47.00 -24.89 -9.45
CA GLU A 243 -45.82 -25.62 -9.95
C GLU A 243 -44.69 -24.99 -10.82
N GLN A 244 -43.51 -25.63 -10.70
CA GLN A 244 -42.24 -25.36 -11.39
C GLN A 244 -42.18 -26.01 -12.80
N PRO A 245 -41.06 -25.94 -13.57
CA PRO A 245 -40.25 -24.79 -14.00
C PRO A 245 -39.91 -24.84 -15.53
N SER A 246 -38.95 -24.00 -15.96
CA SER A 246 -38.13 -24.08 -17.20
C SER A 246 -38.74 -23.62 -18.53
N GLY A 247 -37.90 -22.99 -19.38
CA GLY A 247 -38.19 -22.74 -20.80
C GLY A 247 -38.01 -21.30 -21.30
N SER A 248 -36.80 -20.95 -21.75
CA SER A 248 -36.61 -20.01 -22.88
C SER A 248 -36.96 -20.73 -24.21
N PRO A 249 -37.21 -20.08 -25.38
CA PRO A 249 -36.71 -18.75 -25.78
C PRO A 249 -37.61 -17.89 -26.72
N ALA A 250 -37.03 -16.78 -27.21
CA ALA A 250 -37.17 -16.21 -28.57
C ALA A 250 -38.36 -15.31 -28.98
N THR A 251 -38.02 -14.05 -29.25
CA THR A 251 -38.42 -13.22 -30.42
C THR A 251 -39.88 -12.75 -30.59
N THR A 252 -40.09 -11.42 -30.66
CA THR A 252 -40.53 -10.67 -31.89
C THR A 252 -41.03 -9.25 -31.55
N LEU A 253 -40.49 -8.23 -32.25
CA LEU A 253 -40.99 -6.83 -32.35
C LEU A 253 -42.25 -6.78 -33.25
N PRO A 254 -43.22 -5.83 -33.12
CA PRO A 254 -42.93 -4.40 -33.33
C PRO A 254 -43.81 -3.35 -32.59
N ALA A 255 -43.44 -2.08 -32.74
CA ALA A 255 -44.28 -0.91 -32.46
C ALA A 255 -45.32 -0.68 -33.61
N PRO A 256 -46.32 0.22 -33.45
CA PRO A 256 -46.05 1.63 -33.82
C PRO A 256 -46.86 2.71 -33.05
N PHE A 257 -46.47 3.99 -33.23
CA PHE A 257 -47.23 5.28 -33.32
C PHE A 257 -48.59 5.45 -32.59
N VAL A 258 -48.99 6.61 -32.04
CA VAL A 258 -48.90 8.03 -32.48
C VAL A 258 -48.78 8.92 -31.20
N GLY A 259 -47.87 9.89 -31.06
CA GLY A 259 -47.99 11.32 -31.47
C GLY A 259 -48.77 12.18 -30.44
N ALA A 260 -48.61 13.49 -30.29
CA ALA A 260 -47.68 14.47 -30.88
C ALA A 260 -47.73 15.78 -30.03
N GLN A 261 -46.71 16.65 -30.11
CA GLN A 261 -46.80 18.14 -30.20
C GLN A 261 -45.54 18.88 -29.68
N ALA A 262 -45.00 19.69 -30.59
CA ALA A 262 -44.28 20.96 -30.38
C ALA A 262 -44.85 21.93 -31.45
N PRO A 263 -44.34 23.16 -31.72
CA PRO A 263 -43.38 24.00 -31.00
C PRO A 263 -43.83 25.50 -30.86
N TRP A 264 -43.04 26.31 -30.14
CA TRP A 264 -42.99 27.80 -30.18
C TRP A 264 -41.52 28.23 -29.88
N VAL A 265 -40.81 29.18 -30.50
CA VAL A 265 -41.09 30.31 -31.44
C VAL A 265 -41.77 31.51 -30.76
N SER A 266 -41.22 32.73 -30.65
CA SER A 266 -39.96 33.38 -31.15
C SER A 266 -39.41 34.33 -30.04
N ASN A 267 -38.47 35.30 -30.18
CA ASN A 267 -37.83 36.00 -31.32
C ASN A 267 -36.48 36.67 -30.90
N SER A 268 -35.83 37.41 -31.82
CA SER A 268 -34.67 38.29 -31.57
C SER A 268 -35.05 39.80 -31.59
N PRO A 269 -34.09 40.71 -31.34
CA PRO A 269 -33.81 41.70 -32.40
C PRO A 269 -32.33 42.09 -32.63
N SER A 270 -31.97 42.11 -33.92
CA SER A 270 -31.08 43.02 -34.69
C SER A 270 -29.81 43.70 -34.11
N LEU A 271 -28.75 43.59 -34.94
CA LEU A 271 -27.57 44.48 -35.08
C LEU A 271 -27.94 45.95 -35.43
N PRO A 272 -26.92 46.84 -35.53
CA PRO A 272 -26.56 47.27 -36.90
C PRO A 272 -25.08 47.09 -37.25
N SER A 273 -24.85 46.87 -38.54
CA SER A 273 -23.55 46.87 -39.22
C SER A 273 -23.23 48.25 -39.83
N TYR A 274 -21.95 48.53 -40.08
CA TYR A 274 -21.49 49.19 -41.32
C TYR A 274 -20.02 48.81 -41.59
N SER A 275 -19.54 49.09 -42.80
CA SER A 275 -18.49 48.33 -43.47
C SER A 275 -17.65 49.16 -44.46
N VAL A 276 -16.61 48.52 -45.03
CA VAL A 276 -15.82 48.89 -46.25
C VAL A 276 -14.50 49.67 -46.01
N PRO A 277 -13.41 49.42 -46.81
CA PRO A 277 -12.02 49.83 -46.50
C PRO A 277 -11.44 50.88 -47.49
N PRO A 278 -10.23 50.72 -48.07
CA PRO A 278 -8.97 51.43 -47.77
C PRO A 278 -8.68 52.60 -48.76
N PRO A 279 -7.49 53.27 -48.78
CA PRO A 279 -6.34 52.72 -49.55
C PRO A 279 -4.90 53.18 -49.17
N LEU A 280 -3.91 52.33 -49.50
CA LEU A 280 -2.64 52.59 -50.22
C LEU A 280 -1.70 53.81 -49.94
N TRP A 281 -0.40 53.49 -49.74
CA TRP A 281 0.85 54.04 -50.35
C TRP A 281 1.99 54.59 -49.45
N LEU A 282 3.22 54.28 -49.93
CA LEU A 282 4.53 54.95 -49.78
C LEU A 282 5.32 54.94 -48.45
N CYS A 283 6.49 54.30 -48.51
CA CYS A 283 7.74 54.70 -47.81
C CYS A 283 8.42 55.86 -48.58
N PRO A 284 9.62 56.38 -48.17
CA PRO A 284 10.29 56.43 -46.86
C PRO A 284 10.38 57.93 -46.41
N PRO A 285 11.49 58.71 -46.32
CA PRO A 285 12.90 58.42 -45.98
C PRO A 285 13.66 59.44 -45.06
N LEU A 286 14.84 58.98 -44.59
CA LEU A 286 16.12 59.71 -44.44
C LEU A 286 16.42 60.71 -43.29
N ASP A 287 17.75 60.78 -43.07
CA ASP A 287 18.63 61.71 -42.35
C ASP A 287 18.49 61.89 -40.82
N ALA A 288 19.50 61.64 -39.97
CA ALA A 288 20.98 61.75 -39.98
C ALA A 288 21.54 63.10 -39.47
N ALA A 289 22.12 63.10 -38.27
CA ALA A 289 23.24 63.93 -37.78
C ALA A 289 23.55 63.63 -36.30
N TRP A 290 24.77 63.74 -35.74
CA TRP A 290 26.13 63.95 -36.28
C TRP A 290 27.16 63.41 -35.26
N PHE A 291 28.40 63.17 -35.74
CA PHE A 291 29.65 62.89 -35.00
C PHE A 291 30.12 64.14 -34.16
N PRO A 292 31.23 64.16 -33.35
CA PRO A 292 32.47 63.39 -33.55
C PRO A 292 33.39 62.98 -32.34
N LEU A 293 34.45 62.22 -32.70
CA LEU A 293 35.80 62.11 -32.07
C LEU A 293 35.95 61.27 -30.77
N ALA A 294 37.00 60.45 -30.56
CA ALA A 294 38.25 60.28 -31.32
C ALA A 294 38.95 58.89 -31.19
N LEU A 295 39.53 58.43 -32.31
CA LEU A 295 40.83 57.73 -32.50
C LEU A 295 41.12 56.34 -31.87
N GLY A 296 41.56 55.40 -32.72
CA GLY A 296 42.12 54.10 -32.34
C GLY A 296 42.18 53.08 -33.49
N ILE A 297 42.87 53.40 -34.59
CA ILE A 297 42.91 52.62 -35.85
C ILE A 297 44.02 51.56 -35.82
N ASP A 298 43.73 50.32 -36.27
CA ASP A 298 44.50 49.72 -37.37
C ASP A 298 43.62 48.76 -38.21
N VAL A 299 43.89 48.65 -39.52
CA VAL A 299 43.02 48.02 -40.52
C VAL A 299 43.84 47.29 -41.58
N GLY A 300 43.50 46.04 -41.86
CA GLY A 300 43.70 45.47 -43.21
C GLY A 300 43.81 43.95 -43.29
N PRO A 301 43.67 43.37 -44.50
CA PRO A 301 42.91 43.85 -45.66
C PRO A 301 41.71 42.92 -46.00
N GLY A 302 40.75 43.47 -46.75
CA GLY A 302 39.55 42.76 -47.19
C GLY A 302 39.79 41.76 -48.34
N PRO A 303 38.73 41.06 -48.77
CA PRO A 303 38.81 39.94 -49.72
C PRO A 303 38.96 40.38 -51.18
N TRP A 304 39.20 39.38 -52.03
CA TRP A 304 39.38 39.41 -53.48
C TRP A 304 40.82 39.68 -53.96
N ASP A 305 41.65 38.64 -53.90
CA ASP A 305 42.37 38.26 -55.12
C ASP A 305 42.76 36.76 -55.21
N LEU A 306 42.66 36.25 -56.43
CA LEU A 306 43.32 35.06 -57.00
C LEU A 306 43.00 33.63 -56.51
N ILE A 307 41.97 33.10 -57.18
CA ILE A 307 41.72 31.69 -57.52
C ILE A 307 42.99 30.91 -57.97
N ARG A 308 43.44 29.91 -57.19
CA ARG A 308 43.82 28.53 -57.63
C ARG A 308 44.60 27.75 -56.55
N HIS A 309 43.90 26.92 -55.77
CA HIS A 309 44.20 25.48 -55.58
C HIS A 309 43.22 24.89 -54.54
N ARG A 310 42.22 24.15 -55.03
CA ARG A 310 41.19 23.51 -54.19
C ARG A 310 41.76 22.29 -53.48
N LYS A 311 42.47 22.48 -52.36
CA LYS A 311 42.47 21.46 -51.30
C LYS A 311 41.07 21.43 -50.70
N GLN A 312 40.46 20.26 -50.62
CA GLN A 312 39.25 20.09 -49.82
C GLN A 312 39.59 20.42 -48.38
N PRO A 313 38.76 21.19 -47.65
CA PRO A 313 38.88 21.22 -46.20
C PRO A 313 38.66 19.79 -45.71
N ILE A 314 39.57 19.29 -44.89
CA ILE A 314 39.35 18.08 -44.12
C ILE A 314 38.16 18.41 -43.23
N ALA A 315 37.07 17.65 -43.35
CA ALA A 315 35.94 17.80 -42.46
C ALA A 315 36.45 17.60 -41.03
N GLU A 316 36.20 18.58 -40.16
CA GLU A 316 36.26 18.32 -38.73
C GLU A 316 35.33 17.12 -38.47
N PRO A 317 35.78 16.08 -37.74
CA PRO A 317 34.88 15.00 -37.39
C PRO A 317 33.69 15.63 -36.65
N GLU A 318 32.47 15.32 -37.07
CA GLU A 318 31.30 15.66 -36.28
C GLU A 318 31.54 15.18 -34.85
N PRO A 319 31.23 15.99 -33.81
CA PRO A 319 31.40 15.55 -32.45
C PRO A 319 30.64 14.24 -32.27
N GLU A 320 31.34 13.18 -31.83
CA GLU A 320 30.69 11.89 -31.61
C GLU A 320 29.48 12.13 -30.70
N PRO A 321 28.27 11.67 -31.09
CA PRO A 321 27.07 12.00 -30.35
C PRO A 321 27.22 11.49 -28.92
N GLU A 322 27.19 12.41 -27.95
CA GLU A 322 27.36 12.06 -26.54
C GLU A 322 26.40 10.92 -26.18
N PRO A 323 26.88 9.91 -25.42
CA PRO A 323 26.08 8.72 -25.15
C PRO A 323 24.79 9.11 -24.43
N VAL A 324 23.65 8.94 -25.11
CA VAL A 324 22.33 9.37 -24.64
C VAL A 324 22.10 8.82 -23.23
N PRO A 325 21.96 9.67 -22.20
CA PRO A 325 21.83 9.21 -20.83
C PRO A 325 20.57 8.36 -20.65
N TRP A 326 20.66 7.35 -19.78
CA TRP A 326 19.52 6.52 -19.44
C TRP A 326 18.36 7.38 -18.95
N SER A 327 17.24 7.26 -19.63
CA SER A 327 16.08 8.13 -19.41
C SER A 327 14.78 7.45 -19.84
N PHE A 328 13.68 7.97 -19.34
CA PHE A 328 12.32 7.61 -19.73
C PHE A 328 11.77 8.64 -20.70
N GLU A 329 11.24 8.17 -21.82
CA GLU A 329 10.24 8.92 -22.57
C GLU A 329 8.86 8.54 -21.99
N CYS A 330 8.19 9.52 -21.36
CA CYS A 330 7.01 9.26 -20.52
C CYS A 330 5.69 9.67 -21.19
N GLY A 331 4.61 9.04 -20.74
CA GLY A 331 3.23 9.48 -20.92
C GLY A 331 2.36 8.95 -19.80
N ALA A 332 1.29 9.64 -19.46
CA ALA A 332 0.42 9.23 -18.36
C ALA A 332 -1.03 9.69 -18.57
N TYR A 333 -1.98 8.81 -18.29
CA TYR A 333 -3.40 9.09 -18.43
C TYR A 333 -4.18 8.66 -17.19
N GLY A 334 -5.18 9.46 -16.83
CA GLY A 334 -5.96 9.31 -15.61
C GLY A 334 -7.45 9.45 -15.86
N ILE A 335 -8.24 8.53 -15.32
CA ILE A 335 -9.70 8.52 -15.39
C ILE A 335 -10.27 8.40 -13.98
N PRO A 336 -10.85 9.46 -13.40
CA PRO A 336 -11.42 9.37 -12.07
C PRO A 336 -12.80 8.69 -12.07
N LYS A 337 -13.05 7.88 -11.04
CA LYS A 337 -14.28 7.18 -10.64
C LYS A 337 -15.48 8.12 -10.52
N LYS A 338 -15.23 9.30 -9.95
CA LYS A 338 -16.22 10.36 -9.70
C LYS A 338 -15.76 11.65 -10.38
N ALA A 339 -16.71 12.50 -10.78
CA ALA A 339 -16.40 13.78 -11.41
C ALA A 339 -15.51 14.66 -10.51
N LYS A 340 -14.65 15.48 -11.13
CA LYS A 340 -13.56 16.24 -10.48
C LYS A 340 -13.93 16.78 -9.08
N ARG A 341 -13.27 16.24 -8.06
CA ARG A 341 -13.14 16.91 -6.75
C ARG A 341 -12.51 18.29 -6.98
N LYS A 342 -12.91 19.28 -6.16
CA LYS A 342 -12.27 20.60 -6.15
C LYS A 342 -10.88 20.42 -5.54
N THR A 343 -9.83 20.66 -6.32
CA THR A 343 -8.45 20.62 -5.81
C THR A 343 -8.29 21.67 -4.71
N THR A 344 -7.70 21.28 -3.58
CA THR A 344 -7.22 22.24 -2.58
C THR A 344 -6.10 23.08 -3.18
N ASP A 345 -6.02 24.34 -2.76
CA ASP A 345 -5.09 25.35 -3.28
C ASP A 345 -3.69 25.19 -2.62
N GLU A 346 -3.19 23.95 -2.63
CA GLU A 346 -1.91 23.54 -2.06
C GLU A 346 -0.89 23.33 -3.18
N ASP A 347 0.34 23.83 -2.99
CA ASP A 347 1.44 23.79 -3.97
C ASP A 347 2.06 22.38 -4.10
N LEU A 348 1.22 21.41 -4.47
CA LEU A 348 1.58 20.02 -4.76
C LEU A 348 1.76 19.85 -6.27
N THR A 349 2.54 20.74 -6.89
CA THR A 349 2.65 20.91 -8.35
C THR A 349 3.37 19.77 -9.08
N MET A 350 4.30 19.09 -8.41
CA MET A 350 5.04 17.94 -8.99
C MET A 350 4.23 16.64 -9.14
N ALA A 351 2.97 16.58 -8.73
CA ALA A 351 2.13 15.38 -8.84
C ALA A 351 0.72 15.68 -9.37
N VAL A 352 0.22 14.79 -10.23
CA VAL A 352 -1.11 14.86 -10.84
C VAL A 352 -2.09 14.00 -10.03
N GLN A 353 -3.27 14.52 -9.74
CA GLN A 353 -4.31 13.81 -8.98
C GLN A 353 -5.42 13.29 -9.91
N VAL A 354 -5.85 12.05 -9.71
CA VAL A 354 -6.88 11.37 -10.49
C VAL A 354 -7.91 10.75 -9.54
N GLY A 355 -8.84 11.57 -9.06
CA GLY A 355 -9.81 11.10 -8.06
C GLY A 355 -9.15 10.95 -6.70
N GLU A 356 -9.04 9.72 -6.19
CA GLU A 356 -8.27 9.36 -5.00
C GLU A 356 -6.82 8.92 -5.33
N ASP A 357 -6.53 8.54 -6.58
CA ASP A 357 -5.16 8.28 -7.07
C ASP A 357 -4.29 9.55 -7.21
N SER A 358 -2.98 9.36 -7.26
CA SER A 358 -2.03 10.31 -7.81
C SER A 358 -0.82 9.66 -8.49
N TYR A 359 -0.18 10.39 -9.41
CA TYR A 359 1.06 9.97 -10.07
C TYR A 359 2.02 11.13 -10.32
N PHE A 360 3.29 10.81 -10.56
CA PHE A 360 4.28 11.74 -11.13
C PHE A 360 5.08 11.09 -12.25
N VAL A 361 5.61 11.91 -13.15
CA VAL A 361 6.50 11.49 -14.25
C VAL A 361 7.73 12.38 -14.32
N ARG A 362 8.90 11.77 -14.50
CA ARG A 362 10.19 12.43 -14.73
C ARG A 362 11.01 11.63 -15.74
N PRO A 363 12.01 12.24 -16.40
CA PRO A 363 12.93 11.51 -17.29
C PRO A 363 13.77 10.44 -16.58
N ASP A 364 13.85 10.43 -15.25
CA ASP A 364 14.65 9.47 -14.48
C ASP A 364 13.85 8.67 -13.44
N ALA A 365 12.55 8.96 -13.31
CA ALA A 365 11.71 8.39 -12.27
C ALA A 365 10.22 8.45 -12.59
N LEU A 366 9.47 7.49 -12.06
CA LEU A 366 8.02 7.37 -12.21
C LEU A 366 7.42 7.04 -10.83
N GLY A 367 6.19 7.46 -10.58
CA GLY A 367 5.47 6.98 -9.40
C GLY A 367 3.97 7.02 -9.55
N VAL A 368 3.29 6.07 -8.92
CA VAL A 368 1.83 5.95 -8.81
C VAL A 368 1.46 5.57 -7.38
N ALA A 369 0.36 6.12 -6.88
CA ALA A 369 -0.27 5.77 -5.61
C ALA A 369 -1.79 5.77 -5.81
N ASP A 370 -2.46 4.69 -5.41
CA ASP A 370 -3.92 4.64 -5.23
C ASP A 370 -4.27 5.08 -3.80
N GLY A 371 -5.24 5.99 -3.66
CA GLY A 371 -5.68 6.55 -2.39
C GLY A 371 -6.82 5.74 -1.77
N VAL A 372 -6.51 4.89 -0.79
CA VAL A 372 -7.47 3.95 -0.18
C VAL A 372 -8.62 4.69 0.52
N GLY A 373 -9.81 4.70 -0.10
CA GLY A 373 -10.97 5.48 0.34
C GLY A 373 -11.71 4.99 1.60
N GLY A 374 -11.29 3.86 2.21
CA GLY A 374 -11.98 3.22 3.33
C GLY A 374 -12.20 4.11 4.57
N TRP A 375 -11.33 5.10 4.78
CA TRP A 375 -11.43 6.07 5.88
C TRP A 375 -12.70 6.94 5.85
N ALA A 376 -13.37 7.09 4.70
CA ALA A 376 -14.54 7.95 4.54
C ALA A 376 -15.77 7.54 5.39
N HIS A 377 -15.75 6.33 5.98
CA HIS A 377 -16.80 5.82 6.86
C HIS A 377 -16.50 5.97 8.36
N HIS A 378 -15.29 6.43 8.74
CA HIS A 378 -14.92 6.69 10.13
C HIS A 378 -15.25 8.13 10.54
N HIS A 379 -15.37 8.40 11.85
CA HIS A 379 -15.63 9.74 12.40
C HIS A 379 -14.46 10.74 12.26
N LEU A 380 -13.35 10.32 11.64
CA LEU A 380 -12.17 11.15 11.36
C LEU A 380 -12.39 11.93 10.06
N ARG A 381 -11.86 13.15 9.98
CA ARG A 381 -11.73 13.84 8.69
C ARG A 381 -10.72 13.08 7.85
N ALA A 382 -11.13 12.54 6.72
CA ALA A 382 -10.28 11.70 5.88
C ALA A 382 -10.13 12.24 4.46
N ASP A 383 -8.90 12.20 3.93
CA ASP A 383 -8.56 12.64 2.58
C ASP A 383 -7.39 11.82 2.00
N SER A 384 -7.68 10.58 1.61
CA SER A 384 -6.72 9.69 0.94
C SER A 384 -6.23 10.25 -0.40
N ALA A 385 -7.05 11.06 -1.08
CA ALA A 385 -6.69 11.72 -2.33
C ALA A 385 -5.56 12.75 -2.15
N ARG A 386 -5.68 13.59 -1.11
CA ARG A 386 -4.61 14.52 -0.69
C ARG A 386 -3.39 13.77 -0.15
N PHE A 387 -3.58 12.61 0.51
CA PHE A 387 -2.48 11.77 0.97
C PHE A 387 -1.65 11.23 -0.20
N ALA A 388 -2.29 10.55 -1.17
CA ALA A 388 -1.63 10.03 -2.36
C ALA A 388 -0.93 11.14 -3.16
N LYS A 389 -1.60 12.29 -3.37
CA LYS A 389 -1.02 13.44 -4.08
C LYS A 389 0.21 14.02 -3.37
N MET A 390 0.14 14.22 -2.06
CA MET A 390 1.27 14.76 -1.31
C MET A 390 2.43 13.75 -1.20
N LEU A 391 2.13 12.45 -1.10
CA LEU A 391 3.16 11.41 -1.13
C LEU A 391 3.91 11.42 -2.48
N MET A 392 3.20 11.41 -3.60
CA MET A 392 3.81 11.46 -4.94
C MET A 392 4.56 12.76 -5.21
N HIS A 393 4.03 13.90 -4.76
CA HIS A 393 4.73 15.19 -4.83
C HIS A 393 6.02 15.17 -4.02
N ASN A 394 5.99 14.64 -2.80
CA ASN A 394 7.17 14.53 -1.94
C ASN A 394 8.21 13.58 -2.55
N CYS A 395 7.81 12.43 -3.11
CA CYS A 395 8.72 11.54 -3.83
C CYS A 395 9.43 12.25 -4.98
N ALA A 396 8.67 12.93 -5.85
CA ALA A 396 9.23 13.69 -6.97
C ALA A 396 10.17 14.83 -6.52
N THR A 397 9.89 15.44 -5.36
CA THR A 397 10.71 16.49 -4.73
C THR A 397 12.04 15.95 -4.18
N GLU A 398 12.03 14.77 -3.54
CA GLU A 398 13.26 14.14 -3.03
C GLU A 398 14.18 13.70 -4.17
N ILE A 399 13.61 13.17 -5.25
CA ILE A 399 14.38 12.77 -6.44
C ILE A 399 14.98 14.01 -7.13
N ALA A 400 14.31 15.16 -7.06
CA ALA A 400 14.84 16.41 -7.58
C ALA A 400 15.97 17.03 -6.74
N ASN A 401 16.01 16.76 -5.43
CA ASN A 401 16.92 17.40 -4.47
C ASN A 401 17.68 16.37 -3.61
N PRO A 402 18.58 15.56 -4.20
CA PRO A 402 19.29 14.49 -3.50
C PRO A 402 20.26 14.97 -2.42
N THR A 403 20.62 16.26 -2.41
CA THR A 403 21.60 16.88 -1.49
C THR A 403 20.99 17.45 -0.20
N ARG A 404 19.70 17.23 0.08
CA ARG A 404 19.05 17.81 1.28
C ARG A 404 19.54 17.12 2.57
N PRO A 405 20.10 17.86 3.55
CA PRO A 405 20.56 17.27 4.82
C PRO A 405 19.42 16.58 5.58
N GLN A 406 19.70 15.40 6.17
CA GLN A 406 18.74 14.68 7.02
C GLN A 406 18.32 15.50 8.26
N ASP A 407 19.16 16.46 8.69
CA ASP A 407 18.90 17.35 9.83
C ASP A 407 17.82 18.42 9.55
N ALA A 408 17.33 18.54 8.30
CA ALA A 408 16.27 19.49 7.94
C ALA A 408 14.87 19.06 8.40
N TYR A 409 14.75 17.90 9.06
CA TYR A 409 13.50 17.40 9.63
C TYR A 409 13.42 17.66 11.14
N PRO A 410 12.32 18.24 11.65
CA PRO A 410 12.09 18.29 13.08
C PRO A 410 11.76 16.87 13.59
N SER A 411 12.80 16.12 13.93
CA SER A 411 12.67 14.90 14.72
C SER A 411 11.91 15.20 16.02
N PRO A 412 11.00 14.35 16.49
CA PRO A 412 10.52 14.44 17.87
C PRO A 412 11.74 14.37 18.80
N PRO A 413 11.77 15.15 19.91
CA PRO A 413 12.99 15.36 20.68
C PRO A 413 13.51 14.05 21.30
N LEU A 414 14.56 13.51 20.71
CA LEU A 414 15.33 12.42 21.28
C LEU A 414 16.12 12.96 22.48
N THR A 415 16.03 12.25 23.61
CA THR A 415 16.76 12.58 24.84
C THR A 415 18.27 12.48 24.62
N PRO A 416 19.08 13.41 25.15
CA PRO A 416 20.51 13.43 24.89
C PRO A 416 21.25 12.35 25.70
N THR A 417 21.87 11.38 25.02
CA THR A 417 22.95 10.57 25.57
C THR A 417 24.19 10.69 24.68
N SER A 418 25.34 10.83 25.34
CA SER A 418 26.63 11.18 24.75
C SER A 418 27.29 10.03 23.99
N ASP A 419 27.68 10.26 22.72
CA ASP A 419 29.06 10.11 22.22
C ASP A 419 29.10 10.19 20.68
N ILE A 420 29.20 11.41 20.14
CA ILE A 420 29.19 11.66 18.68
C ILE A 420 30.60 11.63 18.06
N SER A 421 31.65 11.63 18.88
CA SER A 421 33.06 11.68 18.47
C SER A 421 33.54 10.47 17.67
N HIS A 422 32.86 9.32 17.74
CA HIS A 422 33.31 8.07 17.10
C HIS A 422 32.64 7.77 15.75
N LEU A 423 31.60 8.51 15.36
CA LEU A 423 30.89 8.33 14.08
C LEU A 423 31.44 9.23 12.96
N ALA A 424 31.91 10.43 13.30
CA ALA A 424 32.45 11.39 12.33
C ALA A 424 33.64 10.81 11.53
N SER A 425 34.57 10.10 12.20
CA SER A 425 35.76 9.53 11.55
C SER A 425 35.47 8.31 10.67
N VAL A 426 34.27 7.72 10.75
CA VAL A 426 33.87 6.60 9.87
C VAL A 426 33.30 7.13 8.56
N LEU A 427 32.53 8.23 8.62
CA LEU A 427 31.92 8.88 7.46
C LEU A 427 32.94 9.49 6.47
N GLU A 428 34.14 9.84 6.92
CA GLU A 428 35.15 10.54 6.12
C GLU A 428 36.04 9.62 5.24
N SER A 429 35.75 8.30 5.21
CA SER A 429 36.58 7.30 4.50
C SER A 429 35.89 6.56 3.35
N VAL A 430 34.67 6.95 2.96
CA VAL A 430 33.96 6.35 1.81
C VAL A 430 33.46 7.46 0.88
N SER A 431 34.31 7.86 -0.07
CA SER A 431 33.90 8.67 -1.23
C SER A 431 33.15 7.79 -2.24
N LEU A 432 31.88 7.52 -1.94
CA LEU A 432 30.90 7.00 -2.88
C LEU A 432 29.65 7.88 -2.76
N GLU A 433 29.26 8.56 -3.83
CA GLU A 433 27.96 9.22 -3.93
C GLU A 433 26.87 8.18 -3.61
N PRO A 434 26.02 8.39 -2.59
CA PRO A 434 25.06 7.37 -2.18
C PRO A 434 24.00 7.21 -3.25
N GLU A 435 23.97 6.06 -3.93
CA GLU A 435 22.89 5.70 -4.85
C GLU A 435 21.53 5.87 -4.17
N VAL A 436 20.73 6.81 -4.67
CA VAL A 436 19.44 7.17 -4.09
C VAL A 436 18.45 6.02 -4.28
N SER A 437 18.28 5.22 -3.24
CA SER A 437 17.36 4.06 -3.24
C SER A 437 15.90 4.52 -3.30
N PRO A 438 15.05 3.90 -4.16
CA PRO A 438 13.62 4.27 -4.24
C PRO A 438 12.87 4.03 -2.92
N ARG A 439 13.34 3.08 -2.10
CA ARG A 439 12.75 2.79 -0.79
C ARG A 439 13.04 3.92 0.22
N GLU A 440 14.23 4.52 0.17
CA GLU A 440 14.58 5.65 1.02
C GLU A 440 13.88 6.94 0.55
N VAL A 441 13.77 7.15 -0.77
CA VAL A 441 12.92 8.22 -1.34
C VAL A 441 11.47 8.10 -0.85
N LEU A 442 10.88 6.91 -0.95
CA LEU A 442 9.52 6.66 -0.49
C LEU A 442 9.39 6.84 1.03
N HIS A 443 10.41 6.46 1.82
CA HIS A 443 10.42 6.68 3.26
C HIS A 443 10.47 8.17 3.65
N LEU A 444 11.38 8.94 3.06
CA LEU A 444 11.49 10.39 3.33
C LEU A 444 10.20 11.13 2.91
N ALA A 445 9.63 10.75 1.77
CA ALA A 445 8.35 11.29 1.31
C ALA A 445 7.17 10.90 2.23
N TYR A 446 7.16 9.66 2.72
CA TYR A 446 6.18 9.16 3.69
C TYR A 446 6.22 9.94 5.00
N GLU A 447 7.41 10.13 5.61
CA GLU A 447 7.54 10.86 6.88
C GLU A 447 7.02 12.30 6.77
N ARG A 448 7.35 13.02 5.67
CA ARG A 448 6.79 14.36 5.39
C ARG A 448 5.27 14.36 5.30
N THR A 449 4.73 13.38 4.57
CA THR A 449 3.30 13.28 4.30
C THR A 449 2.53 12.98 5.58
N VAL A 450 3.03 12.03 6.37
CA VAL A 450 2.47 11.64 7.67
C VAL A 450 2.61 12.74 8.72
N ALA A 451 3.73 13.45 8.79
CA ALA A 451 3.88 14.60 9.69
C ALA A 451 2.81 15.67 9.43
N THR A 452 2.53 15.96 8.16
CA THR A 452 1.52 16.94 7.74
C THR A 452 0.09 16.46 8.05
N PHE A 453 -0.21 15.18 7.85
CA PHE A 453 -1.51 14.58 8.18
C PHE A 453 -1.75 14.53 9.70
N ARG A 454 -0.73 14.15 10.48
CA ARG A 454 -0.75 14.20 11.96
C ARG A 454 -0.97 15.62 12.47
N ALA A 455 -0.22 16.60 11.97
CA ALA A 455 -0.35 18.00 12.38
C ALA A 455 -1.71 18.63 12.05
N SER A 456 -2.37 18.17 10.97
CA SER A 456 -3.70 18.63 10.57
C SER A 456 -4.86 17.78 11.13
N GLY A 457 -4.58 16.76 11.95
CA GLY A 457 -5.60 15.86 12.51
C GLY A 457 -6.44 15.14 11.44
N THR A 458 -5.87 14.95 10.24
CA THR A 458 -6.55 14.37 9.08
C THR A 458 -6.04 12.95 8.84
N ALA A 459 -6.96 12.02 8.61
CA ALA A 459 -6.66 10.65 8.22
C ALA A 459 -6.55 10.51 6.70
N GLY A 460 -5.90 9.45 6.23
CA GLY A 460 -5.75 9.14 4.82
C GLY A 460 -4.65 8.11 4.63
N SER A 461 -4.76 7.29 3.60
CA SER A 461 -3.70 6.35 3.23
C SER A 461 -3.64 6.17 1.73
N SER A 462 -2.52 5.64 1.26
CA SER A 462 -2.37 5.21 -0.12
C SER A 462 -1.48 3.98 -0.23
N THR A 463 -1.64 3.24 -1.31
CA THR A 463 -0.56 2.38 -1.83
C THR A 463 0.58 3.26 -2.37
N ALA A 464 1.70 2.66 -2.76
CA ALA A 464 2.80 3.38 -3.41
C ALA A 464 3.68 2.47 -4.27
N LEU A 465 3.93 2.92 -5.50
CA LEU A 465 4.84 2.31 -6.45
C LEU A 465 5.75 3.40 -7.02
N VAL A 466 7.05 3.36 -6.71
CA VAL A 466 8.03 4.38 -7.10
C VAL A 466 9.22 3.73 -7.79
N ALA A 467 9.45 4.07 -9.06
CA ALA A 467 10.50 3.54 -9.91
C ALA A 467 11.58 4.60 -10.22
N LEU A 468 12.84 4.20 -10.18
CA LEU A 468 14.02 4.99 -10.56
C LEU A 468 14.82 4.25 -11.63
N LEU A 469 15.32 4.98 -12.62
CA LEU A 469 16.22 4.47 -13.65
C LEU A 469 17.61 5.10 -13.47
N ARG A 470 18.62 4.25 -13.23
CA ARG A 470 20.04 4.65 -13.16
C ARG A 470 20.87 3.60 -13.90
N ASP A 471 21.72 4.05 -14.82
CA ASP A 471 22.75 3.24 -15.49
C ASP A 471 22.28 1.91 -16.10
N GLY A 472 21.04 1.89 -16.60
CA GLY A 472 20.41 0.70 -17.21
C GLY A 472 19.80 -0.28 -16.20
N GLU A 473 19.77 0.06 -14.92
CA GLU A 473 19.00 -0.65 -13.89
C GLU A 473 17.73 0.14 -13.51
N LEU A 474 16.61 -0.56 -13.57
CA LEU A 474 15.33 -0.13 -13.02
C LEU A 474 15.25 -0.64 -11.57
N SER A 475 15.22 0.28 -10.61
CA SER A 475 14.98 0.01 -9.19
C SER A 475 13.61 0.53 -8.79
N VAL A 476 12.76 -0.32 -8.21
CA VAL A 476 11.37 0.01 -7.85
C VAL A 476 11.09 -0.33 -6.39
N ALA A 477 10.55 0.63 -5.64
CA ALA A 477 9.92 0.38 -4.35
C ALA A 477 8.42 0.16 -4.57
N HIS A 478 7.93 -1.01 -4.18
CA HIS A 478 6.55 -1.44 -4.36
C HIS A 478 5.89 -1.71 -2.99
N LEU A 479 4.70 -1.17 -2.77
CA LEU A 479 3.90 -1.35 -1.56
C LEU A 479 2.41 -1.20 -1.89
N GLY A 480 1.65 -2.27 -1.72
CA GLY A 480 0.23 -2.36 -2.10
C GLY A 480 0.01 -3.14 -3.40
N ASP A 481 -1.09 -2.89 -4.07
CA ASP A 481 -1.57 -3.59 -5.27
C ASP A 481 -1.56 -2.72 -6.56
N CYS A 482 -0.76 -1.64 -6.55
CA CYS A 482 -0.36 -0.97 -7.79
C CYS A 482 0.38 -1.94 -8.72
N MET A 483 0.04 -1.91 -10.01
CA MET A 483 0.64 -2.79 -11.01
C MET A 483 1.97 -2.22 -11.51
N LEU A 484 3.06 -3.00 -11.39
CA LEU A 484 4.29 -2.83 -12.15
C LEU A 484 4.34 -3.87 -13.27
N ALA A 485 4.57 -3.43 -14.49
CA ALA A 485 4.95 -4.30 -15.60
C ALA A 485 6.11 -3.71 -16.41
N VAL A 486 7.00 -4.58 -16.90
CA VAL A 486 8.03 -4.23 -17.89
C VAL A 486 7.92 -5.19 -19.06
N VAL A 487 7.68 -4.67 -20.25
CA VAL A 487 7.44 -5.44 -21.48
C VAL A 487 8.62 -5.31 -22.44
N ARG A 488 9.11 -6.45 -22.92
CA ARG A 488 10.16 -6.60 -23.93
C ARG A 488 9.73 -7.68 -24.91
N ASP A 489 9.87 -7.44 -26.22
CA ASP A 489 9.54 -8.40 -27.29
C ASP A 489 8.15 -9.07 -27.13
N GLY A 490 7.13 -8.28 -26.76
CA GLY A 490 5.75 -8.74 -26.55
C GLY A 490 5.52 -9.56 -25.27
N LYS A 491 6.45 -9.57 -24.31
CA LYS A 491 6.38 -10.39 -23.09
C LYS A 491 6.76 -9.60 -21.83
N PHE A 492 6.18 -9.98 -20.69
CA PHE A 492 6.60 -9.44 -19.40
C PHE A 492 7.99 -9.95 -19.01
N VAL A 493 8.93 -9.03 -18.82
CA VAL A 493 10.21 -9.22 -18.13
C VAL A 493 10.03 -9.09 -16.62
N ILE A 494 9.13 -8.19 -16.21
CA ILE A 494 8.68 -8.00 -14.83
C ILE A 494 7.15 -7.88 -14.86
N ARG A 495 6.50 -8.52 -13.90
CA ARG A 495 5.12 -8.31 -13.50
C ARG A 495 5.10 -8.42 -11.97
N SER A 496 4.67 -7.38 -11.25
CA SER A 496 4.57 -7.45 -9.79
C SER A 496 3.41 -8.35 -9.35
N GLU A 497 3.55 -8.95 -8.18
CA GLU A 497 2.45 -9.61 -7.45
C GLU A 497 1.81 -8.60 -6.48
N ASP A 498 0.49 -8.64 -6.35
CA ASP A 498 -0.30 -7.69 -5.57
C ASP A 498 0.00 -7.84 -4.05
N MET A 499 0.48 -6.79 -3.37
CA MET A 499 0.76 -6.86 -1.92
C MET A 499 -0.50 -6.51 -1.12
N GLN A 500 -1.23 -7.56 -0.71
CA GLN A 500 -2.45 -7.43 0.09
C GLN A 500 -2.39 -8.25 1.39
N HIS A 501 -3.08 -7.78 2.44
CA HIS A 501 -3.29 -8.55 3.66
C HIS A 501 -4.43 -9.58 3.50
N SER A 502 -5.44 -9.23 2.70
CA SER A 502 -6.56 -10.07 2.27
C SER A 502 -7.12 -9.48 0.96
N PHE A 503 -8.02 -10.18 0.28
CA PHE A 503 -8.60 -9.72 -0.99
C PHE A 503 -9.17 -8.29 -0.87
N ASN A 504 -8.71 -7.39 -1.74
CA ASN A 504 -9.10 -5.97 -1.75
C ASN A 504 -8.79 -5.23 -0.42
N PHE A 505 -7.75 -5.66 0.30
CA PHE A 505 -7.22 -4.97 1.47
C PHE A 505 -5.68 -4.83 1.36
N PRO A 506 -5.19 -3.85 0.58
CA PRO A 506 -3.76 -3.68 0.31
C PRO A 506 -2.96 -3.22 1.52
N TYR A 507 -1.66 -3.56 1.50
CA TYR A 507 -0.65 -2.84 2.28
C TYR A 507 -0.69 -1.36 1.87
N GLN A 508 -0.71 -0.47 2.86
CA GLN A 508 -0.96 0.95 2.62
C GLN A 508 -0.19 1.82 3.62
N LEU A 509 0.32 2.94 3.13
CA LEU A 509 1.00 3.96 3.92
C LEU A 509 -0.01 4.98 4.44
N GLY A 510 0.06 5.34 5.71
CA GLY A 510 -0.81 6.34 6.33
C GLY A 510 -0.37 6.70 7.76
N PRO A 511 -0.88 7.79 8.36
CA PRO A 511 -0.51 8.19 9.72
C PRO A 511 -1.00 7.22 10.80
N HIS A 512 -1.99 6.38 10.45
CA HIS A 512 -2.64 5.34 11.25
C HIS A 512 -2.34 3.92 10.73
N SER A 513 -1.44 3.76 9.75
CA SER A 513 -0.98 2.45 9.32
C SER A 513 0.24 2.01 10.13
N SER A 514 0.36 0.72 10.41
CA SER A 514 1.60 0.12 10.95
C SER A 514 2.64 -0.14 9.85
N THR A 515 2.23 -0.12 8.57
CA THR A 515 3.10 -0.33 7.42
C THR A 515 4.01 0.88 7.20
N THR A 516 5.31 0.64 7.00
CA THR A 516 6.31 1.67 6.71
C THR A 516 7.17 1.30 5.49
N PRO A 517 7.66 2.28 4.70
CA PRO A 517 8.43 1.95 3.50
C PRO A 517 9.72 1.17 3.78
N ARG A 518 10.39 1.40 4.92
CA ARG A 518 11.64 0.71 5.27
C ARG A 518 11.44 -0.75 5.66
N ALA A 519 10.37 -1.06 6.38
CA ALA A 519 10.09 -2.42 6.85
C ALA A 519 9.37 -3.27 5.79
N ASP A 520 8.41 -2.68 5.07
CA ASP A 520 7.41 -3.46 4.33
C ASP A 520 7.49 -3.29 2.80
N ALA A 521 8.07 -2.21 2.26
CA ALA A 521 8.12 -2.02 0.80
C ALA A 521 9.11 -3.00 0.15
N GLN A 522 8.62 -3.75 -0.84
CA GLN A 522 9.41 -4.65 -1.65
C GLN A 522 10.32 -3.84 -2.59
N LEU A 523 11.60 -4.19 -2.63
CA LEU A 523 12.56 -3.60 -3.58
C LEU A 523 12.74 -4.56 -4.77
N ILE A 524 12.26 -4.15 -5.95
CA ILE A 524 12.39 -4.89 -7.20
C ILE A 524 13.50 -4.23 -8.03
N LYS A 525 14.52 -4.99 -8.44
CA LYS A 525 15.63 -4.51 -9.28
C LYS A 525 15.72 -5.35 -10.56
N SER A 526 15.94 -4.71 -11.72
CA SER A 526 16.14 -5.41 -12.98
C SER A 526 16.92 -4.57 -13.99
N LYS A 527 17.68 -5.24 -14.88
CA LYS A 527 18.37 -4.59 -15.99
C LYS A 527 17.44 -4.39 -17.17
N VAL A 528 17.27 -3.14 -17.57
CA VAL A 528 16.48 -2.72 -18.73
C VAL A 528 17.37 -2.48 -19.94
N VAL A 529 16.77 -2.53 -21.13
CA VAL A 529 17.42 -2.20 -22.40
C VAL A 529 16.64 -1.09 -23.11
N PRO A 530 17.27 -0.28 -23.98
CA PRO A 530 16.55 0.71 -24.76
C PRO A 530 15.43 0.07 -25.59
N GLY A 531 14.22 0.60 -25.49
CA GLY A 531 13.01 0.05 -26.10
C GLY A 531 12.10 -0.75 -25.15
N ASP A 532 12.55 -1.10 -23.93
CA ASP A 532 11.68 -1.67 -22.90
C ASP A 532 10.52 -0.71 -22.57
N ILE A 533 9.31 -1.25 -22.44
CA ILE A 533 8.11 -0.48 -22.06
C ILE A 533 7.81 -0.76 -20.59
N VAL A 534 7.96 0.26 -19.74
CA VAL A 534 7.63 0.22 -18.31
C VAL A 534 6.23 0.78 -18.12
N ILE A 535 5.38 0.06 -17.37
CA ILE A 535 4.02 0.45 -17.03
C ILE A 535 3.89 0.42 -15.50
N LEU A 536 3.51 1.55 -14.91
CA LEU A 536 3.05 1.66 -13.53
C LEU A 536 1.56 2.04 -13.57
N ALA A 537 0.70 1.37 -12.80
CA ALA A 537 -0.72 1.71 -12.73
C ALA A 537 -1.33 1.49 -11.34
N SER A 538 -2.46 2.14 -11.06
CA SER A 538 -3.31 1.79 -9.92
C SER A 538 -4.02 0.45 -10.13
N ASP A 539 -4.58 -0.09 -9.05
CA ASP A 539 -5.38 -1.33 -9.05
C ASP A 539 -6.53 -1.26 -10.08
N GLY A 540 -7.12 -0.08 -10.32
CA GLY A 540 -8.16 0.15 -11.33
C GLY A 540 -7.82 -0.33 -12.75
N LEU A 541 -6.53 -0.47 -13.09
CA LEU A 541 -6.09 -1.19 -14.30
C LEU A 541 -6.02 -2.71 -14.06
N GLY A 542 -5.24 -3.15 -13.06
CA GLY A 542 -4.92 -4.55 -12.77
C GLY A 542 -6.09 -5.40 -12.24
N ASP A 543 -7.18 -4.76 -11.82
CA ASP A 543 -8.44 -5.37 -11.44
C ASP A 543 -9.38 -5.61 -12.63
N ASN A 544 -9.22 -4.83 -13.70
CA ASN A 544 -10.15 -4.77 -14.82
C ASN A 544 -9.62 -5.37 -16.13
N LEU A 545 -8.30 -5.47 -16.31
CA LEU A 545 -7.68 -6.06 -17.51
C LEU A 545 -6.85 -7.30 -17.19
N TRP A 546 -7.01 -8.34 -18.02
CA TRP A 546 -6.13 -9.49 -18.00
C TRP A 546 -4.73 -9.14 -18.57
N ASP A 547 -3.71 -9.86 -18.13
CA ASP A 547 -2.32 -9.65 -18.55
C ASP A 547 -2.16 -9.78 -20.09
N GLU A 548 -2.91 -10.68 -20.74
CA GLU A 548 -2.97 -10.80 -22.21
C GLU A 548 -3.64 -9.60 -22.88
N GLU A 549 -4.57 -8.93 -22.21
CA GLU A 549 -5.21 -7.71 -22.73
C GLU A 549 -4.26 -6.51 -22.67
N VAL A 550 -3.44 -6.42 -21.62
CA VAL A 550 -2.37 -5.42 -21.49
C VAL A 550 -1.32 -5.63 -22.59
N LEU A 551 -0.82 -6.86 -22.76
CA LEU A 551 0.12 -7.18 -23.85
C LEU A 551 -0.47 -6.87 -25.22
N CYS A 552 -1.75 -7.17 -25.46
CA CYS A 552 -2.42 -6.89 -26.73
C CYS A 552 -2.49 -5.38 -27.06
N GLU A 553 -2.65 -4.48 -26.08
CA GLU A 553 -2.53 -3.03 -26.36
C GLU A 553 -1.08 -2.60 -26.60
N VAL A 554 -0.10 -3.20 -25.91
CA VAL A 554 1.33 -2.94 -26.15
C VAL A 554 1.74 -3.39 -27.57
N GLU A 555 1.29 -4.57 -28.02
CA GLU A 555 1.51 -5.07 -29.37
C GLU A 555 0.90 -4.15 -30.43
N ARG A 556 -0.33 -3.66 -30.22
CA ARG A 556 -0.97 -2.70 -31.14
C ARG A 556 -0.21 -1.38 -31.21
N PHE A 557 0.26 -0.87 -30.07
CA PHE A 557 1.09 0.31 -30.00
C PHE A 557 2.39 0.13 -30.79
N GLN A 558 3.10 -0.98 -30.56
CA GLN A 558 4.32 -1.32 -31.31
C GLN A 558 4.06 -1.52 -32.81
N ALA A 559 2.95 -2.15 -33.21
CA ALA A 559 2.57 -2.32 -34.61
C ALA A 559 2.25 -0.98 -35.29
N SER A 560 1.52 -0.08 -34.62
CA SER A 560 1.20 1.25 -35.16
C SER A 560 2.44 2.11 -35.45
N SER A 561 3.54 1.87 -34.70
CA SER A 561 4.83 2.50 -34.94
C SER A 561 5.56 2.00 -36.18
N ALA A 562 5.25 0.81 -36.69
CA ALA A 562 5.88 0.29 -37.90
C ALA A 562 5.28 0.92 -39.17
N GLU A 563 4.04 1.41 -39.10
CA GLU A 563 3.30 1.95 -40.25
C GLU A 563 3.40 3.48 -40.37
N SER A 564 3.62 4.20 -39.26
CA SER A 564 3.75 5.67 -39.25
C SER A 564 5.09 6.11 -38.63
N ALA A 565 5.96 6.71 -39.45
CA ALA A 565 7.30 7.16 -39.06
C ALA A 565 7.35 8.39 -38.13
N ASN A 566 6.27 8.68 -37.38
CA ASN A 566 6.14 9.80 -36.45
C ASN A 566 5.80 9.31 -35.05
N LEU A 567 6.74 9.51 -34.11
CA LEU A 567 6.54 9.59 -32.66
C LEU A 567 5.56 8.59 -32.02
N LEU A 568 6.09 7.42 -31.64
CA LEU A 568 5.56 6.57 -30.56
C LEU A 568 5.31 7.43 -29.30
N SER A 569 4.10 7.92 -29.09
CA SER A 569 3.78 8.65 -27.86
C SER A 569 3.35 7.66 -26.77
N PRO A 570 4.11 7.48 -25.67
CA PRO A 570 3.69 6.58 -24.57
C PRO A 570 2.35 7.03 -23.96
N GLN A 571 2.01 8.31 -24.11
CA GLN A 571 0.72 8.90 -23.76
C GLN A 571 -0.46 8.17 -24.41
N ALA A 572 -0.33 7.78 -25.69
CA ALA A 572 -1.39 7.10 -26.44
C ALA A 572 -1.61 5.67 -25.93
N LEU A 573 -0.54 4.97 -25.54
CA LEU A 573 -0.64 3.65 -24.91
C LEU A 573 -1.26 3.75 -23.51
N GLY A 574 -0.85 4.74 -22.70
CA GLY A 574 -1.46 5.01 -21.39
C GLY A 574 -2.95 5.30 -21.48
N GLU A 575 -3.36 6.11 -22.46
CA GLU A 575 -4.78 6.38 -22.74
C GLU A 575 -5.53 5.12 -23.21
N ALA A 576 -4.97 4.34 -24.14
CA ALA A 576 -5.61 3.12 -24.64
C ALA A 576 -5.83 2.08 -23.52
N LEU A 577 -4.83 1.86 -22.67
CA LEU A 577 -4.92 0.99 -21.49
C LEU A 577 -6.00 1.47 -20.52
N ALA A 578 -5.98 2.75 -20.14
CA ALA A 578 -6.96 3.31 -19.22
C ALA A 578 -8.40 3.28 -19.78
N GLN A 579 -8.58 3.58 -21.07
CA GLN A 579 -9.88 3.49 -21.74
C GLN A 579 -10.40 2.05 -21.81
N ARG A 580 -9.54 1.05 -22.08
CA ARG A 580 -9.91 -0.37 -22.08
C ARG A 580 -10.31 -0.83 -20.68
N ALA A 581 -9.52 -0.48 -19.66
CA ALA A 581 -9.82 -0.80 -18.25
C ALA A 581 -11.16 -0.18 -17.81
N LYS A 582 -11.42 1.10 -18.13
CA LYS A 582 -12.71 1.75 -17.86
C LYS A 582 -13.87 1.01 -18.53
N LYS A 583 -13.69 0.56 -19.77
CA LYS A 583 -14.72 -0.18 -20.52
C LYS A 583 -14.99 -1.56 -19.91
N ALA A 584 -13.97 -2.23 -19.39
CA ALA A 584 -14.11 -3.48 -18.65
C ALA A 584 -14.79 -3.25 -17.27
N ALA A 585 -14.37 -2.19 -16.55
CA ALA A 585 -14.94 -1.75 -15.27
C ALA A 585 -16.45 -1.46 -15.32
N GLN A 586 -16.95 -1.00 -16.47
CA GLN A 586 -18.37 -0.73 -16.74
C GLN A 586 -19.10 -1.92 -17.40
N GLY A 587 -18.40 -3.02 -17.67
CA GLY A 587 -18.92 -4.20 -18.34
C GLY A 587 -19.53 -5.22 -17.38
N SER A 588 -20.42 -6.05 -17.92
CA SER A 588 -20.95 -7.24 -17.24
C SER A 588 -20.10 -8.50 -17.45
N LYS A 589 -18.97 -8.37 -18.16
CA LYS A 589 -17.99 -9.46 -18.32
C LYS A 589 -17.18 -9.59 -17.04
N ASP A 590 -16.70 -10.80 -16.81
CA ASP A 590 -15.83 -11.12 -15.69
C ASP A 590 -14.41 -10.57 -15.92
N VAL A 591 -13.79 -10.07 -14.85
CA VAL A 591 -12.48 -9.40 -14.84
C VAL A 591 -11.58 -10.03 -13.75
N PRO A 592 -10.26 -9.77 -13.71
CA PRO A 592 -9.37 -10.35 -12.70
C PRO A 592 -9.88 -10.19 -11.26
N PHE A 593 -10.39 -9.01 -10.90
CA PHE A 593 -10.98 -8.75 -9.59
C PHE A 593 -12.16 -9.66 -9.25
N GLY A 594 -13.06 -9.92 -10.21
CA GLY A 594 -14.21 -10.80 -10.02
C GLY A 594 -13.81 -12.25 -9.79
N VAL A 595 -12.79 -12.72 -10.51
CA VAL A 595 -12.23 -14.07 -10.31
C VAL A 595 -11.50 -14.18 -8.98
N ARG A 596 -10.61 -13.23 -8.64
CA ARG A 596 -9.91 -13.16 -7.35
C ARG A 596 -10.90 -13.12 -6.18
N GLY A 597 -11.94 -12.29 -6.29
CA GLY A 597 -12.96 -12.14 -5.26
C GLY A 597 -13.72 -13.43 -5.00
N ARG A 598 -14.17 -14.13 -6.04
CA ARG A 598 -14.86 -15.42 -5.88
C ARG A 598 -13.95 -16.52 -5.35
N ALA A 599 -12.66 -16.52 -5.69
CA ALA A 599 -11.67 -17.41 -5.08
C ALA A 599 -11.48 -17.12 -3.58
N ALA A 600 -11.58 -15.85 -3.17
CA ALA A 600 -11.60 -15.40 -1.77
C ALA A 600 -12.98 -15.53 -1.09
N GLY A 601 -13.98 -16.14 -1.74
CA GLY A 601 -15.33 -16.34 -1.18
C GLY A 601 -16.31 -15.16 -1.34
N VAL A 602 -15.88 -14.05 -1.95
CA VAL A 602 -16.71 -12.87 -2.22
C VAL A 602 -17.49 -13.04 -3.52
N GLN A 603 -18.81 -12.93 -3.47
CA GLN A 603 -19.66 -12.97 -4.66
C GLN A 603 -19.59 -11.64 -5.43
N PHE A 604 -18.82 -11.62 -6.52
CA PHE A 604 -18.68 -10.46 -7.42
C PHE A 604 -18.86 -10.86 -8.89
N VAL A 605 -19.47 -9.99 -9.69
CA VAL A 605 -19.78 -10.19 -11.12
C VAL A 605 -19.69 -8.85 -11.85
N GLY A 606 -19.07 -8.84 -13.03
CA GLY A 606 -18.80 -7.62 -13.80
C GLY A 606 -17.44 -7.02 -13.47
N GLY A 607 -17.20 -5.79 -13.93
CA GLY A 607 -15.99 -5.01 -13.65
C GLY A 607 -15.99 -4.25 -12.32
N LYS A 608 -14.82 -3.85 -11.83
CA LYS A 608 -14.64 -3.01 -10.64
C LYS A 608 -14.55 -1.54 -11.08
N THR A 609 -15.57 -0.75 -10.78
CA THR A 609 -15.53 0.70 -11.06
C THR A 609 -14.62 1.40 -10.06
N ASP A 610 -13.47 1.92 -10.53
CA ASP A 610 -12.48 2.62 -9.70
C ASP A 610 -11.84 3.85 -10.37
N ASP A 611 -10.99 4.54 -9.61
CA ASP A 611 -10.04 5.49 -10.18
C ASP A 611 -8.99 4.70 -10.99
N ILE A 612 -8.55 5.24 -12.13
CA ILE A 612 -7.62 4.54 -13.03
C ILE A 612 -6.51 5.51 -13.41
N SER A 613 -5.29 5.23 -12.96
CA SER A 613 -4.07 5.96 -13.29
C SER A 613 -3.09 5.04 -13.98
N VAL A 614 -2.60 5.43 -15.15
CA VAL A 614 -1.65 4.65 -15.94
C VAL A 614 -0.50 5.55 -16.35
N VAL A 615 0.71 5.19 -15.93
CA VAL A 615 1.98 5.81 -16.32
C VAL A 615 2.74 4.81 -17.20
N VAL A 616 3.10 5.24 -18.40
CA VAL A 616 3.85 4.45 -19.37
C VAL A 616 5.15 5.17 -19.70
N ALA A 617 6.26 4.43 -19.74
CA ALA A 617 7.54 4.95 -20.17
C ALA A 617 8.23 4.00 -21.14
N ILE A 618 8.88 4.56 -22.16
CA ILE A 618 9.83 3.83 -23.02
C ILE A 618 11.23 4.12 -22.50
N VAL A 619 12.00 3.07 -22.23
CA VAL A 619 13.41 3.21 -21.82
C VAL A 619 14.25 3.70 -23.00
N ARG A 620 14.94 4.81 -22.79
CA ARG A 620 15.96 5.38 -23.66
C ARG A 620 17.32 5.24 -22.96
N GLY A 621 18.40 5.15 -23.73
CA GLY A 621 19.76 4.99 -23.22
C GLY A 621 20.76 4.83 -24.36
N PRO A 622 22.05 4.61 -24.07
CA PRO A 622 23.09 4.54 -25.08
C PRO A 622 22.89 3.32 -25.98
N THR A 623 22.53 3.55 -27.25
CA THR A 623 22.54 2.49 -28.26
C THR A 623 23.98 2.02 -28.47
N SER A 624 24.27 0.76 -28.16
CA SER A 624 25.57 0.17 -28.46
C SER A 624 25.78 0.11 -29.97
N SER A 625 26.62 1.00 -30.49
CA SER A 625 27.08 0.93 -31.87
C SER A 625 27.80 -0.40 -32.10
N ALA A 626 27.38 -1.12 -33.15
CA ALA A 626 27.96 -2.38 -33.66
C ALA A 626 27.70 -3.69 -32.88
N GLN A 627 26.49 -4.23 -33.04
CA GLN A 627 26.38 -5.56 -33.65
C GLN A 627 25.81 -5.44 -35.07
N ALA A 628 26.66 -5.04 -36.02
CA ALA A 628 26.36 -5.28 -37.42
C ALA A 628 26.29 -6.81 -37.65
N PRO A 629 25.29 -7.34 -38.38
CA PRO A 629 25.26 -8.75 -38.70
C PRO A 629 26.52 -9.11 -39.47
N LYS A 630 27.27 -10.11 -38.99
CA LYS A 630 28.47 -10.60 -39.67
C LYS A 630 28.08 -11.11 -41.06
N SER A 631 28.36 -10.31 -42.08
CA SER A 631 28.24 -10.72 -43.48
C SER A 631 29.08 -11.98 -43.67
N THR A 632 28.43 -13.09 -44.04
CA THR A 632 29.10 -14.34 -44.37
C THR A 632 30.13 -14.09 -45.48
N PRO A 633 31.40 -14.48 -45.29
CA PRO A 633 32.39 -14.30 -46.36
C PRO A 633 32.06 -15.22 -47.52
N VAL A 634 31.86 -14.64 -48.69
CA VAL A 634 31.74 -15.37 -49.96
C VAL A 634 33.05 -16.14 -50.20
N PRO A 635 33.02 -17.46 -50.47
CA PRO A 635 34.23 -18.23 -50.69
C PRO A 635 34.88 -17.80 -52.02
N THR A 636 36.01 -17.11 -51.91
CA THR A 636 36.82 -16.73 -53.08
C THR A 636 37.46 -17.98 -53.67
N GLN A 637 37.30 -18.17 -54.98
CA GLN A 637 37.82 -19.32 -55.71
C GLN A 637 39.34 -19.43 -55.57
N GLN A 638 39.84 -20.59 -55.13
CA GLN A 638 41.27 -20.90 -55.21
C GLN A 638 41.66 -21.12 -56.67
N LYS A 639 42.54 -20.26 -57.20
CA LYS A 639 43.35 -20.60 -58.37
C LYS A 639 44.46 -21.57 -57.94
N PRO A 640 44.75 -22.62 -58.73
CA PRO A 640 45.88 -23.50 -58.45
C PRO A 640 47.19 -22.85 -58.91
N THR A 641 48.31 -23.18 -58.25
CA THR A 641 49.54 -23.76 -58.86
C THR A 641 50.70 -23.78 -57.86
N THR A 642 51.44 -24.90 -57.82
CA THR A 642 52.90 -25.07 -57.64
C THR A 642 53.67 -24.18 -56.63
N SER A 643 54.56 -24.72 -55.80
CA SER A 643 55.45 -25.88 -56.00
C SER A 643 55.91 -26.49 -54.67
#